data_AF-A0ABD1K9I4-F1
#
_entry.id   AF-A0ABD1K9I4-F1
#
_cell.length_a   1.000
_cell.length_b   1.000
_cell.length_c   1.000
_cell.angle_alpha   90.00
_cell.angle_beta   90.00
_cell.angle_gamma   90.00
#
_symmetry.space_group_name_H-M   'P 1'
#
loop_
_entity.id
_entity.type
_entity.pdbx_description
1 polymer ?
#
loop_
_entity_poly.entity_id
_entity_poly.type
_entity_poly.pdbx_seq_one_letter_code
_entity_poly.pdbx_strand_id
1 'polypeptide(L)'
;MEDEDLAKYLPSFGDRLAVKNFCRNRTALQSHKKGLFEKLRQKQNEMKAEENRKQKNEEPADTSASTSNKRRKASHRKIEIGWLHCEGGEMKQIRAKQGGGTRIVPIAVECGMDEVLQKGKKLFFPDGMSSKGHESEFNFELRDYKQNPVQQDVSIRFIYDTLCMNRLRFYVVTTAKKYVSTTDDMRKRVVITIEDEDEEVTFGPGGPDDDNDGDDTLPYEFVLELQPCSSSSLLVMDAPPDELLSTSPGQLLSTSPQEQLSTSPDQQLSTSPDQQLSTSPDQLLSTSPDQQLSTSPQEQLSTSPHQLLSTSPQASVRKVIYIHHGNCLNELIQEFMDPAVLTQQLSFRRILPDNSVEMGIGDGVMRDVYTAFWEEFYDRCTVGTTAKVPFIRHDFNPDTWRAIGRILLSGFQTCQYLPIKLALPLMEDLFHGSVCSDILKSFMHYVSSQDMVILKTALEDFSKVDSTDLMDVLQAYECRKMVNAHTLPQVLEEIAHKELIQKPRYVVDCWKEVTRGKISIDKLLAHYEALKPTPRRVQGLLEFEEVTTSKRCEVENHLRRYLRELDDDHLGKFLRFTTGSDLIICSKIKVIFTKMSYLSGRPIGHTCGCVLELPESYDNFPQFRSEFNKVLESNIWVMDIV
;
A
#
# COMPACT_ATOMS: atom_id res chain seq x y z
N MET A 1 -2.91 -38.07 -30.01
CA MET A 1 -1.80 -37.79 -30.95
C MET A 1 -0.59 -38.37 -30.27
N GLU A 2 -0.16 -39.52 -30.78
CA GLU A 2 0.78 -40.37 -30.05
C GLU A 2 2.22 -39.98 -30.38
N ASP A 3 3.21 -40.66 -29.78
CA ASP A 3 4.61 -40.24 -29.99
C ASP A 3 5.05 -40.37 -31.45
N GLU A 4 4.55 -41.41 -32.12
CA GLU A 4 4.74 -41.67 -33.55
C GLU A 4 4.18 -40.57 -34.46
N ASP A 5 3.13 -39.85 -34.03
CA ASP A 5 2.62 -38.68 -34.75
C ASP A 5 3.47 -37.44 -34.49
N LEU A 6 3.83 -37.21 -33.23
CA LEU A 6 4.66 -36.07 -32.85
C LEU A 6 6.09 -36.19 -33.42
N ALA A 7 6.61 -37.41 -33.62
CA ALA A 7 7.91 -37.67 -34.23
C ALA A 7 8.02 -37.16 -35.68
N LYS A 8 6.89 -37.00 -36.38
CA LYS A 8 6.82 -36.46 -37.74
C LYS A 8 7.08 -34.94 -37.79
N TYR A 9 6.97 -34.25 -36.65
CA TYR A 9 7.09 -32.78 -36.54
C TYR A 9 8.18 -32.32 -35.55
N LEU A 10 8.48 -33.13 -34.54
CA LEU A 10 9.45 -32.85 -33.48
C LEU A 10 10.41 -34.06 -33.37
N PRO A 11 11.57 -34.05 -34.04
CA PRO A 11 12.46 -35.22 -34.12
C PRO A 11 13.13 -35.56 -32.78
N SER A 12 13.37 -34.56 -31.92
CA SER A 12 13.89 -34.73 -30.56
C SER A 12 12.85 -35.32 -29.62
N PHE A 13 13.16 -36.45 -28.97
CA PHE A 13 12.28 -37.10 -27.99
C PHE A 13 12.08 -36.24 -26.73
N GLY A 14 13.10 -35.50 -26.30
CA GLY A 14 13.01 -34.56 -25.18
C GLY A 14 11.95 -33.48 -25.45
N ASP A 15 11.93 -32.94 -26.66
CA ASP A 15 10.97 -31.89 -27.04
C ASP A 15 9.55 -32.44 -27.25
N ARG A 16 9.40 -33.68 -27.73
CA ARG A 16 8.08 -34.37 -27.73
C ARG A 16 7.53 -34.57 -26.32
N LEU A 17 8.39 -35.00 -25.40
CA LEU A 17 8.02 -35.18 -24.00
C LEU A 17 7.71 -33.84 -23.32
N ALA A 18 8.50 -32.80 -23.60
CA ALA A 18 8.26 -31.44 -23.15
C ALA A 18 6.94 -30.87 -23.68
N VAL A 19 6.60 -31.08 -24.96
CA VAL A 19 5.33 -30.63 -25.55
C VAL A 19 4.13 -31.42 -25.01
N LYS A 20 4.25 -32.75 -24.81
CA LYS A 20 3.22 -33.56 -24.13
C LYS A 20 3.00 -33.08 -22.70
N ASN A 21 4.06 -32.81 -21.95
CA ASN A 21 3.99 -32.32 -20.58
C ASN A 21 3.49 -30.87 -20.51
N PHE A 22 3.87 -30.00 -21.45
CA PHE A 22 3.34 -28.65 -21.58
C PHE A 22 1.84 -28.67 -21.83
N CYS A 23 1.34 -29.53 -22.74
CA CYS A 23 -0.09 -29.66 -22.98
C CYS A 23 -0.84 -30.18 -21.75
N ARG A 24 -0.32 -31.22 -21.06
CA ARG A 24 -0.88 -31.74 -19.80
C ARG A 24 -0.88 -30.69 -18.68
N ASN A 25 0.20 -29.93 -18.53
CA ASN A 25 0.33 -28.90 -17.52
C ASN A 25 -0.48 -27.64 -17.86
N ARG A 26 -0.74 -27.35 -19.14
CA ARG A 26 -1.62 -26.24 -19.54
C ARG A 26 -3.08 -26.49 -19.15
N THR A 27 -3.53 -27.75 -19.13
CA THR A 27 -4.82 -28.13 -18.50
C THR A 27 -4.82 -27.93 -16.98
N ALA A 28 -3.68 -28.07 -16.29
CA ALA A 28 -3.58 -27.78 -14.86
C ALA A 28 -3.49 -26.27 -14.56
N LEU A 29 -2.79 -25.49 -15.40
CA LEU A 29 -2.61 -24.05 -15.25
C LEU A 29 -3.90 -23.23 -15.45
N GLN A 30 -4.95 -23.81 -16.03
CA GLN A 30 -6.29 -23.20 -16.03
C GLN A 30 -7.07 -23.38 -14.71
N SER A 31 -6.49 -24.01 -13.68
CA SER A 31 -7.16 -24.28 -12.39
C SER A 31 -7.28 -23.06 -11.45
N HIS A 32 -7.17 -21.82 -11.96
CA HIS A 32 -7.22 -20.63 -11.11
C HIS A 32 -8.67 -20.20 -10.77
N LYS A 33 -9.05 -20.41 -9.50
CA LYS A 33 -10.25 -19.86 -8.83
C LYS A 33 -11.64 -20.38 -9.26
N LYS A 34 -11.73 -21.56 -9.90
CA LYS A 34 -13.00 -22.28 -10.17
C LYS A 34 -13.90 -22.44 -8.93
N GLY A 35 -15.22 -22.50 -9.17
CA GLY A 35 -16.26 -22.71 -8.15
C GLY A 35 -16.28 -24.10 -7.50
N LEU A 36 -17.06 -24.27 -6.43
CA LEU A 36 -17.24 -25.54 -5.73
C LEU A 36 -17.87 -26.60 -6.66
N PHE A 37 -19.03 -26.27 -7.23
CA PHE A 37 -19.76 -27.15 -8.13
C PHE A 37 -19.15 -27.20 -9.53
N GLU A 38 -18.42 -26.18 -9.93
CA GLU A 38 -17.64 -26.19 -11.17
C GLU A 38 -16.51 -27.23 -11.12
N LYS A 39 -15.76 -27.28 -10.01
CA LYS A 39 -14.77 -28.34 -9.73
C LYS A 39 -15.43 -29.72 -9.65
N LEU A 40 -16.60 -29.81 -9.02
CA LEU A 40 -17.36 -31.05 -8.90
C LEU A 40 -17.76 -31.59 -10.29
N ARG A 41 -18.32 -30.74 -11.15
CA ARG A 41 -18.73 -31.06 -12.52
C ARG A 41 -17.55 -31.44 -13.40
N GLN A 42 -16.42 -30.74 -13.29
CA GLN A 42 -15.19 -31.12 -13.98
C GLN A 42 -14.78 -32.54 -13.59
N LYS A 43 -14.69 -32.84 -12.29
CA LYS A 43 -14.27 -34.16 -11.81
C LYS A 43 -15.28 -35.27 -12.12
N GLN A 44 -16.58 -34.98 -12.12
CA GLN A 44 -17.61 -35.92 -12.60
C GLN A 44 -17.44 -36.26 -14.10
N ASN A 45 -17.11 -35.27 -14.94
CA ASN A 45 -16.84 -35.51 -16.36
C ASN A 45 -15.54 -36.31 -16.57
N GLU A 46 -14.50 -36.03 -15.78
CA GLU A 46 -13.24 -36.78 -15.79
C GLU A 46 -13.45 -38.25 -15.39
N MET A 47 -14.18 -38.52 -14.29
CA MET A 47 -14.51 -39.89 -13.87
C MET A 47 -15.32 -40.64 -14.95
N LYS A 48 -16.33 -40.01 -15.56
CA LYS A 48 -17.10 -40.60 -16.67
C LYS A 48 -16.24 -40.86 -17.91
N ALA A 49 -15.27 -39.99 -18.22
CA ALA A 49 -14.32 -40.21 -19.31
C ALA A 49 -13.34 -41.36 -19.02
N GLU A 50 -13.05 -41.62 -17.74
CA GLU A 50 -12.15 -42.68 -17.29
C GLU A 50 -12.85 -44.06 -17.25
N GLU A 51 -14.12 -44.11 -16.82
CA GLU A 51 -14.98 -45.30 -16.97
C GLU A 51 -15.15 -45.70 -18.44
N ASN A 52 -15.42 -44.73 -19.33
CA ASN A 52 -15.50 -44.95 -20.78
C ASN A 52 -14.15 -45.36 -21.43
N ARG A 53 -13.01 -45.18 -20.75
CA ARG A 53 -11.70 -45.69 -21.19
C ARG A 53 -11.50 -47.14 -20.75
N LYS A 54 -11.88 -47.48 -19.51
CA LYS A 54 -11.82 -48.87 -19.02
C LYS A 54 -12.76 -49.80 -19.78
N GLN A 55 -13.99 -49.36 -20.04
CA GLN A 55 -14.96 -50.11 -20.86
C GLN A 55 -14.53 -50.32 -22.34
N LYS A 56 -13.41 -49.75 -22.79
CA LYS A 56 -12.79 -50.05 -24.09
C LYS A 56 -11.58 -50.99 -24.03
N ASN A 57 -10.98 -51.18 -22.86
CA ASN A 57 -9.74 -51.94 -22.67
C ASN A 57 -9.84 -52.86 -21.44
N GLU A 58 -10.60 -53.96 -21.52
CA GLU A 58 -10.50 -55.05 -20.53
C GLU A 58 -11.03 -56.38 -21.13
N GLU A 59 -10.12 -57.31 -21.43
CA GLU A 59 -10.39 -58.75 -21.26
C GLU A 59 -9.99 -59.14 -19.82
N PRO A 60 -10.60 -60.16 -19.21
CA PRO A 60 -10.61 -60.32 -17.76
C PRO A 60 -9.36 -61.01 -17.19
N ALA A 61 -8.83 -60.47 -16.09
CA ALA A 61 -7.83 -61.14 -15.23
C ALA A 61 -8.03 -60.76 -13.75
N ASP A 62 -7.58 -61.65 -12.85
CA ASP A 62 -8.14 -61.81 -11.51
C ASP A 62 -7.99 -60.68 -10.47
N THR A 63 -8.99 -60.70 -9.60
CA THR A 63 -9.10 -59.91 -8.35
C THR A 63 -7.93 -60.17 -7.40
N SER A 64 -7.29 -59.10 -6.90
CA SER A 64 -6.60 -59.14 -5.60
C SER A 64 -6.88 -57.87 -4.79
N ALA A 65 -6.98 -58.01 -3.46
CA ALA A 65 -7.58 -57.00 -2.61
C ALA A 65 -6.56 -55.97 -2.08
N SER A 66 -6.89 -54.68 -2.16
CA SER A 66 -6.16 -53.61 -1.47
C SER A 66 -6.84 -53.24 -0.14
N THR A 67 -6.08 -53.29 0.95
CA THR A 67 -6.59 -53.14 2.32
C THR A 67 -7.06 -51.70 2.60
N SER A 68 -8.37 -51.47 2.54
CA SER A 68 -8.95 -50.15 2.84
C SER A 68 -8.74 -49.77 4.32
N ASN A 69 -7.97 -48.71 4.59
CA ASN A 69 -7.81 -48.13 5.93
C ASN A 69 -9.16 -47.55 6.43
N LYS A 70 -9.93 -48.34 7.19
CA LYS A 70 -11.24 -47.96 7.75
C LYS A 70 -11.11 -46.94 8.90
N ARG A 71 -10.72 -45.70 8.59
CA ARG A 71 -11.04 -44.54 9.45
C ARG A 71 -12.56 -44.52 9.66
N ARG A 72 -13.03 -44.48 10.92
CA ARG A 72 -14.45 -44.41 11.27
C ARG A 72 -15.08 -43.21 10.56
N LYS A 73 -15.99 -43.46 9.60
CA LYS A 73 -16.68 -42.40 8.85
C LYS A 73 -17.53 -41.59 9.82
N ALA A 74 -17.25 -40.29 9.92
CA ALA A 74 -18.01 -39.39 10.79
C ALA A 74 -19.42 -39.20 10.22
N SER A 75 -20.46 -39.40 11.04
CA SER A 75 -21.85 -39.20 10.63
C SER A 75 -22.19 -37.73 10.37
N HIS A 76 -21.39 -36.81 10.90
CA HIS A 76 -21.56 -35.37 10.78
C HIS A 76 -20.27 -34.65 10.37
N ARG A 77 -20.43 -33.52 9.67
CA ARG A 77 -19.37 -32.55 9.34
C ARG A 77 -19.74 -31.16 9.84
N LYS A 78 -18.73 -30.32 10.08
CA LYS A 78 -18.90 -28.88 10.34
C LYS A 78 -18.74 -28.13 9.01
N ILE A 79 -19.81 -27.50 8.54
CA ILE A 79 -19.80 -26.62 7.35
C ILE A 79 -19.99 -25.17 7.77
N GLU A 80 -19.67 -24.23 6.89
CA GLU A 80 -19.98 -22.81 7.06
C GLU A 80 -21.23 -22.43 6.24
N ILE A 81 -22.15 -21.68 6.85
CA ILE A 81 -23.28 -21.05 6.16
C ILE A 81 -23.27 -19.56 6.47
N GLY A 82 -23.34 -18.70 5.45
CA GLY A 82 -23.53 -17.25 5.58
C GLY A 82 -24.83 -16.76 4.93
N TRP A 83 -25.17 -15.47 5.11
CA TRP A 83 -26.35 -14.83 4.51
C TRP A 83 -25.94 -13.69 3.57
N LEU A 84 -26.38 -13.77 2.31
CA LEU A 84 -26.36 -12.68 1.33
C LEU A 84 -27.79 -12.17 1.10
N HIS A 85 -27.93 -10.86 0.91
CA HIS A 85 -29.19 -10.21 0.60
C HIS A 85 -29.03 -9.37 -0.68
N CYS A 86 -30.02 -9.45 -1.57
CA CYS A 86 -30.03 -8.73 -2.83
C CYS A 86 -30.80 -7.42 -2.68
N GLU A 87 -30.08 -6.30 -2.69
CA GLU A 87 -30.62 -4.97 -2.41
C GLU A 87 -30.14 -4.00 -3.50
N GLY A 88 -31.06 -3.32 -4.17
CA GLY A 88 -30.76 -2.48 -5.36
C GLY A 88 -30.25 -3.25 -6.59
N GLY A 89 -30.20 -4.58 -6.54
CA GLY A 89 -29.57 -5.44 -7.56
C GLY A 89 -28.20 -6.00 -7.16
N GLU A 90 -27.61 -5.52 -6.06
CA GLU A 90 -26.31 -5.99 -5.54
C GLU A 90 -26.47 -7.06 -4.46
N MET A 91 -25.64 -8.11 -4.49
CA MET A 91 -25.57 -9.13 -3.43
C MET A 91 -24.62 -8.68 -2.31
N LYS A 92 -25.18 -8.28 -1.16
CA LYS A 92 -24.42 -7.81 0.01
C LYS A 92 -24.49 -8.82 1.16
N GLN A 93 -23.36 -9.11 1.80
CA GLN A 93 -23.33 -10.01 2.97
C GLN A 93 -23.85 -9.27 4.21
N ILE A 94 -24.95 -9.76 4.79
CA ILE A 94 -25.46 -9.22 6.06
C ILE A 94 -24.44 -9.53 7.16
N ARG A 95 -24.10 -8.54 8.00
CA ARG A 95 -23.09 -8.68 9.07
C ARG A 95 -23.70 -9.32 10.32
N ALA A 96 -22.84 -9.88 11.19
CA ALA A 96 -23.29 -10.55 12.43
C ALA A 96 -24.12 -9.65 13.36
N LYS A 97 -23.81 -8.35 13.41
CA LYS A 97 -24.57 -7.33 14.15
C LYS A 97 -26.01 -7.08 13.64
N GLN A 98 -26.39 -7.69 12.52
CA GLN A 98 -27.71 -7.63 11.90
C GLN A 98 -28.31 -9.05 11.77
N GLY A 99 -27.97 -9.98 12.68
CA GLY A 99 -28.42 -11.38 12.66
C GLY A 99 -27.68 -12.28 11.66
N GLY A 100 -27.14 -11.72 10.57
CA GLY A 100 -26.38 -12.45 9.55
C GLY A 100 -24.97 -12.86 9.95
N GLY A 101 -24.01 -12.70 9.04
CA GLY A 101 -22.64 -13.21 9.18
C GLY A 101 -22.55 -14.73 8.94
N THR A 102 -21.32 -15.26 8.90
CA THR A 102 -21.10 -16.70 8.73
C THR A 102 -21.26 -17.43 10.06
N ARG A 103 -21.82 -18.65 10.05
CA ARG A 103 -21.91 -19.57 11.20
C ARG A 103 -21.33 -20.93 10.83
N ILE A 104 -20.75 -21.62 11.82
CA ILE A 104 -20.27 -23.00 11.67
C ILE A 104 -21.36 -23.94 12.16
N VAL A 105 -21.85 -24.82 11.29
CA VAL A 105 -23.06 -25.62 11.50
C VAL A 105 -22.72 -27.11 11.41
N PRO A 106 -23.09 -27.95 12.40
CA PRO A 106 -23.02 -29.40 12.26
C PRO A 106 -24.15 -29.91 11.36
N ILE A 107 -23.79 -30.71 10.37
CA ILE A 107 -24.72 -31.30 9.40
C ILE A 107 -24.41 -32.78 9.20
N ALA A 108 -25.45 -33.59 8.99
CA ALA A 108 -25.27 -35.01 8.67
C ALA A 108 -24.56 -35.13 7.31
N VAL A 109 -23.76 -36.17 7.09
CA VAL A 109 -22.97 -36.28 5.85
C VAL A 109 -23.82 -36.64 4.63
N GLU A 110 -24.87 -37.45 4.79
CA GLU A 110 -25.76 -37.84 3.67
C GLU A 110 -26.80 -36.75 3.31
N CYS A 111 -26.77 -35.63 4.03
CA CYS A 111 -27.69 -34.49 3.92
C CYS A 111 -27.63 -33.81 2.53
N GLY A 112 -28.81 -33.50 1.97
CA GLY A 112 -28.98 -32.82 0.68
C GLY A 112 -28.86 -31.29 0.77
N MET A 113 -28.77 -30.62 -0.38
CA MET A 113 -28.60 -29.14 -0.39
C MET A 113 -29.85 -28.38 0.06
N ASP A 114 -31.05 -28.93 -0.12
CA ASP A 114 -32.28 -28.29 0.39
C ASP A 114 -32.33 -28.30 1.92
N GLU A 115 -31.83 -29.35 2.57
CA GLU A 115 -31.66 -29.37 4.03
C GLU A 115 -30.59 -28.36 4.52
N VAL A 116 -29.51 -28.16 3.75
CA VAL A 116 -28.52 -27.08 4.02
C VAL A 116 -29.22 -25.72 3.97
N LEU A 117 -30.07 -25.49 2.98
CA LEU A 117 -30.85 -24.26 2.82
C LEU A 117 -31.86 -24.08 3.96
N GLN A 118 -32.57 -25.13 4.38
CA GLN A 118 -33.50 -25.08 5.52
C GLN A 118 -32.78 -24.83 6.85
N LYS A 119 -31.60 -25.43 7.09
CA LYS A 119 -30.75 -25.06 8.23
C LYS A 119 -30.32 -23.60 8.16
N GLY A 120 -29.96 -23.11 6.98
CA GLY A 120 -29.62 -21.71 6.75
C GLY A 120 -30.77 -20.75 7.02
N LYS A 121 -31.99 -21.06 6.56
CA LYS A 121 -33.22 -20.31 6.90
C LYS A 121 -33.40 -20.21 8.40
N LYS A 122 -33.42 -21.34 9.13
CA LYS A 122 -33.59 -21.35 10.59
C LYS A 122 -32.47 -20.63 11.38
N LEU A 123 -31.32 -20.35 10.76
CA LEU A 123 -30.22 -19.59 11.37
C LEU A 123 -30.31 -18.08 11.17
N PHE A 124 -31.03 -17.59 10.14
CA PHE A 124 -31.11 -16.17 9.79
C PHE A 124 -32.55 -15.60 9.85
N PHE A 125 -33.55 -16.48 9.85
CA PHE A 125 -34.97 -16.21 10.01
C PHE A 125 -35.53 -17.07 11.16
N PRO A 126 -35.06 -16.88 12.43
CA PRO A 126 -35.70 -17.49 13.58
C PRO A 126 -37.18 -17.10 13.63
N ASP A 127 -38.05 -18.08 13.86
CA ASP A 127 -39.50 -17.92 13.91
C ASP A 127 -40.11 -17.17 12.69
N GLY A 128 -39.44 -17.28 11.54
CA GLY A 128 -39.83 -16.66 10.27
C GLY A 128 -39.36 -15.22 10.08
N MET A 129 -38.77 -14.57 11.10
CA MET A 129 -38.41 -13.15 11.08
C MET A 129 -36.90 -12.90 11.00
N SER A 130 -36.51 -11.90 10.21
CA SER A 130 -35.12 -11.42 10.11
C SER A 130 -35.03 -9.90 10.27
N SER A 131 -33.80 -9.39 10.36
CA SER A 131 -33.47 -7.95 10.32
C SER A 131 -33.79 -7.25 9.00
N LYS A 132 -34.31 -7.97 7.99
CA LYS A 132 -34.73 -7.46 6.69
C LYS A 132 -36.22 -7.64 6.39
N GLY A 133 -36.98 -8.34 7.24
CA GLY A 133 -38.39 -8.68 7.01
C GLY A 133 -38.72 -10.14 7.30
N HIS A 134 -39.96 -10.53 7.06
CA HIS A 134 -40.49 -11.89 7.24
C HIS A 134 -40.13 -12.80 6.05
N GLU A 135 -39.93 -14.11 6.28
CA GLU A 135 -39.48 -15.02 5.21
C GLU A 135 -40.48 -15.17 4.06
N SER A 136 -41.76 -14.89 4.28
CA SER A 136 -42.76 -14.91 3.19
C SER A 136 -42.52 -13.83 2.12
N GLU A 137 -41.76 -12.77 2.44
CA GLU A 137 -41.43 -11.67 1.52
C GLU A 137 -40.30 -12.03 0.54
N PHE A 138 -39.55 -13.10 0.81
CA PHE A 138 -38.30 -13.43 0.10
C PHE A 138 -38.37 -14.74 -0.69
N ASN A 139 -37.69 -14.74 -1.84
CA ASN A 139 -37.25 -15.96 -2.52
C ASN A 139 -35.83 -16.30 -2.04
N PHE A 140 -35.57 -17.59 -1.86
CA PHE A 140 -34.35 -18.13 -1.28
C PHE A 140 -33.58 -18.98 -2.29
N GLU A 141 -32.27 -18.80 -2.35
CA GLU A 141 -31.34 -19.62 -3.15
C GLU A 141 -30.17 -20.06 -2.27
N LEU A 142 -29.56 -21.20 -2.56
CA LEU A 142 -28.29 -21.61 -1.95
C LEU A 142 -27.15 -21.46 -2.96
N ARG A 143 -26.05 -20.82 -2.55
CA ARG A 143 -24.86 -20.59 -3.38
C ARG A 143 -23.58 -21.06 -2.71
N ASP A 144 -22.55 -21.31 -3.51
CA ASP A 144 -21.21 -21.69 -3.02
C ASP A 144 -20.36 -20.49 -2.56
N TYR A 145 -19.13 -20.76 -2.09
CA TYR A 145 -18.16 -19.73 -1.67
C TYR A 145 -17.73 -18.75 -2.78
N LYS A 146 -18.13 -19.00 -4.03
CA LYS A 146 -17.87 -18.18 -5.21
C LYS A 146 -19.15 -17.53 -5.77
N GLN A 147 -20.28 -17.66 -5.07
CA GLN A 147 -21.60 -17.19 -5.49
C GLN A 147 -22.14 -17.87 -6.76
N ASN A 148 -21.73 -19.11 -7.04
CA ASN A 148 -22.38 -19.96 -8.05
C ASN A 148 -23.64 -20.62 -7.45
N PRO A 149 -24.72 -20.81 -8.23
CA PRO A 149 -25.86 -21.64 -7.83
C PRO A 149 -25.45 -23.05 -7.43
N VAL A 150 -26.10 -23.60 -6.41
CA VAL A 150 -25.89 -24.97 -5.92
C VAL A 150 -26.79 -25.96 -6.66
N GLN A 151 -26.26 -27.12 -7.03
CA GLN A 151 -27.04 -28.23 -7.59
C GLN A 151 -27.74 -29.00 -6.47
N GLN A 152 -29.07 -29.18 -6.56
CA GLN A 152 -29.89 -29.76 -5.48
C GLN A 152 -29.69 -31.28 -5.30
N ASP A 153 -29.31 -31.98 -6.37
CA ASP A 153 -29.18 -33.45 -6.47
C ASP A 153 -27.91 -34.03 -5.82
N VAL A 154 -27.21 -33.25 -5.00
CA VAL A 154 -25.89 -33.60 -4.46
C VAL A 154 -25.91 -33.64 -2.92
N SER A 155 -25.33 -34.69 -2.31
CA SER A 155 -25.15 -34.76 -0.86
C SER A 155 -23.84 -34.12 -0.38
N ILE A 156 -23.82 -33.62 0.86
CA ILE A 156 -22.62 -33.08 1.51
C ILE A 156 -21.45 -34.08 1.44
N ARG A 157 -21.72 -35.37 1.62
CA ARG A 157 -20.71 -36.43 1.53
C ARG A 157 -20.14 -36.57 0.13
N PHE A 158 -20.95 -36.55 -0.92
CA PHE A 158 -20.45 -36.64 -2.29
C PHE A 158 -19.44 -35.51 -2.60
N ILE A 159 -19.71 -34.29 -2.11
CA ILE A 159 -18.80 -33.15 -2.27
C ILE A 159 -17.48 -33.39 -1.52
N TYR A 160 -17.52 -33.84 -0.26
CA TYR A 160 -16.32 -34.14 0.53
C TYR A 160 -15.51 -35.31 -0.05
N ASP A 161 -16.15 -36.43 -0.38
CA ASP A 161 -15.52 -37.64 -0.91
C ASP A 161 -14.95 -37.39 -2.33
N THR A 162 -15.55 -36.50 -3.13
CA THR A 162 -15.05 -36.13 -4.48
C THR A 162 -13.94 -35.08 -4.46
N LEU A 163 -14.05 -34.03 -3.64
CA LEU A 163 -13.17 -32.85 -3.70
C LEU A 163 -12.17 -32.72 -2.55
N CYS A 164 -12.24 -33.58 -1.53
CA CYS A 164 -11.28 -33.70 -0.42
C CYS A 164 -10.97 -32.40 0.38
N MET A 165 -11.82 -31.38 0.29
CA MET A 165 -11.59 -30.09 0.97
C MET A 165 -11.82 -30.16 2.48
N ASN A 166 -11.04 -29.37 3.24
CA ASN A 166 -11.09 -29.38 4.70
C ASN A 166 -12.39 -28.77 5.29
N ARG A 167 -13.01 -27.80 4.60
CA ARG A 167 -14.24 -27.12 5.04
C ARG A 167 -15.05 -26.67 3.84
N LEU A 168 -16.36 -26.95 3.83
CA LEU A 168 -17.30 -26.41 2.84
C LEU A 168 -17.91 -25.11 3.38
N ARG A 169 -18.15 -24.15 2.48
CA ARG A 169 -18.84 -22.89 2.77
C ARG A 169 -19.93 -22.64 1.73
N PHE A 170 -21.12 -22.34 2.22
CA PHE A 170 -22.31 -21.99 1.45
C PHE A 170 -22.85 -20.63 1.90
N TYR A 171 -23.71 -20.05 1.07
CA TYR A 171 -24.43 -18.81 1.35
C TYR A 171 -25.91 -19.01 1.03
N VAL A 172 -26.79 -18.69 1.98
CA VAL A 172 -28.20 -18.44 1.71
C VAL A 172 -28.31 -17.06 1.08
N VAL A 173 -28.95 -16.97 -0.07
CA VAL A 173 -29.25 -15.71 -0.76
C VAL A 173 -30.73 -15.41 -0.62
N THR A 174 -31.07 -14.16 -0.32
CA THR A 174 -32.46 -13.69 -0.24
C THR A 174 -32.72 -12.57 -1.25
N THR A 175 -33.81 -12.69 -2.00
CA THR A 175 -34.28 -11.70 -3.00
C THR A 175 -35.72 -11.34 -2.69
N ALA A 176 -36.07 -10.05 -2.67
CA ALA A 176 -37.44 -9.61 -2.42
C ALA A 176 -38.38 -10.09 -3.54
N LYS A 177 -39.55 -10.61 -3.17
CA LYS A 177 -40.61 -10.95 -4.13
C LYS A 177 -41.18 -9.66 -4.71
N LYS A 178 -41.08 -9.49 -6.03
CA LYS A 178 -41.78 -8.42 -6.73
C LYS A 178 -43.29 -8.67 -6.63
N TYR A 179 -43.99 -7.83 -5.88
CA TYR A 179 -45.45 -7.86 -5.82
C TYR A 179 -46.00 -7.47 -7.20
N VAL A 180 -46.64 -8.42 -7.89
CA VAL A 180 -47.39 -8.12 -9.11
C VAL A 180 -48.77 -7.62 -8.64
N SER A 181 -48.92 -6.31 -8.55
CA SER A 181 -50.24 -5.70 -8.33
C SER A 181 -51.10 -5.88 -9.57
N THR A 182 -51.98 -6.89 -9.55
CA THR A 182 -53.14 -6.93 -10.44
C THR A 182 -54.01 -5.71 -10.15
N THR A 183 -54.15 -4.82 -11.14
CA THR A 183 -54.82 -3.53 -10.96
C THR A 183 -56.34 -3.64 -11.05
N ASP A 184 -56.98 -4.09 -9.97
CA ASP A 184 -58.30 -3.60 -9.59
C ASP A 184 -58.56 -3.81 -8.07
N ASP A 185 -59.54 -3.08 -7.55
CA ASP A 185 -59.92 -2.97 -6.12
C ASP A 185 -58.81 -2.45 -5.15
N MET A 186 -59.00 -1.41 -4.31
CA MET A 186 -60.21 -0.62 -4.02
C MET A 186 -59.89 0.90 -4.08
N ARG A 187 -60.46 1.62 -5.06
CA ARG A 187 -60.51 3.09 -5.03
C ARG A 187 -61.75 3.59 -4.26
N LYS A 188 -61.63 3.66 -2.93
CA LYS A 188 -62.50 4.46 -2.03
C LYS A 188 -61.55 5.24 -1.11
N ARG A 189 -61.47 6.59 -1.16
CA ARG A 189 -62.35 7.58 -0.48
C ARG A 189 -62.64 7.14 0.96
N VAL A 190 -62.32 7.91 2.00
CA VAL A 190 -62.54 9.36 2.27
C VAL A 190 -61.32 9.94 3.03
N VAL A 191 -60.65 11.01 2.59
CA VAL A 191 -60.79 12.45 2.96
C VAL A 191 -60.74 12.79 4.46
N ILE A 192 -59.59 13.31 4.89
CA ILE A 192 -59.32 14.42 5.84
C ILE A 192 -60.46 14.90 6.77
N THR A 193 -60.20 14.88 8.09
CA THR A 193 -60.28 16.07 8.98
C THR A 193 -59.27 15.95 10.13
N ILE A 194 -58.85 17.10 10.67
CA ILE A 194 -58.26 17.29 12.00
C ILE A 194 -59.23 18.18 12.75
N GLU A 195 -59.60 17.82 13.97
CA GLU A 195 -60.36 18.67 14.88
C GLU A 195 -59.70 18.55 16.27
N ASP A 196 -59.29 19.69 16.83
CA ASP A 196 -58.76 19.83 18.18
C ASP A 196 -59.92 20.27 19.10
N GLU A 197 -60.05 19.70 20.30
CA GLU A 197 -60.82 20.28 21.41
C GLU A 197 -60.05 20.09 22.73
N ASP A 198 -60.02 21.14 23.56
CA ASP A 198 -59.29 21.22 24.83
C ASP A 198 -60.10 20.66 26.02
N GLU A 199 -59.42 20.29 27.12
CA GLU A 199 -59.88 20.69 28.47
C GLU A 199 -58.74 20.69 29.51
N GLU A 200 -58.82 21.60 30.49
CA GLU A 200 -57.87 21.75 31.60
C GLU A 200 -58.22 20.82 32.79
N VAL A 201 -57.35 20.76 33.82
CA VAL A 201 -57.68 21.06 35.25
C VAL A 201 -56.46 20.84 36.16
N THR A 202 -56.48 21.49 37.33
CA THR A 202 -55.30 21.86 38.14
C THR A 202 -55.20 21.29 39.57
N PHE A 203 -53.96 21.15 40.07
CA PHE A 203 -53.51 21.33 41.49
C PHE A 203 -54.04 20.42 42.65
N GLY A 204 -53.35 19.29 42.89
CA GLY A 204 -52.99 18.68 44.22
C GLY A 204 -54.03 18.52 45.36
N PRO A 205 -53.61 18.26 46.63
CA PRO A 205 -52.35 17.68 47.13
C PRO A 205 -52.56 16.42 48.02
N GLY A 206 -51.49 15.72 48.46
CA GLY A 206 -51.59 14.72 49.54
C GLY A 206 -50.37 13.79 49.76
N GLY A 207 -49.84 13.78 50.99
CA GLY A 207 -49.05 12.69 51.59
C GLY A 207 -49.84 12.03 52.75
N PRO A 208 -49.25 11.33 53.72
CA PRO A 208 -47.82 11.28 54.09
C PRO A 208 -47.26 9.83 54.29
N ASP A 209 -46.25 9.69 55.16
CA ASP A 209 -45.73 8.47 55.82
C ASP A 209 -44.84 7.53 54.94
N ASP A 210 -43.66 7.04 55.37
CA ASP A 210 -42.95 7.21 56.67
C ASP A 210 -41.41 7.00 56.60
N ASP A 211 -40.70 7.60 57.58
CA ASP A 211 -39.37 7.33 58.19
C ASP A 211 -38.07 6.92 57.40
N ASN A 212 -36.97 7.62 57.74
CA ASN A 212 -35.53 7.20 57.90
C ASN A 212 -34.81 6.39 56.79
N ASP A 213 -33.48 6.29 56.64
CA ASP A 213 -32.26 6.95 57.15
C ASP A 213 -31.20 6.81 56.01
N GLY A 214 -30.16 7.65 55.86
CA GLY A 214 -29.74 8.78 56.68
C GLY A 214 -28.58 9.58 56.03
N ASP A 215 -27.84 10.31 56.85
CA ASP A 215 -26.83 11.35 56.57
C ASP A 215 -25.43 10.95 57.11
N ASP A 216 -24.35 11.45 56.49
CA ASP A 216 -23.29 12.18 57.22
C ASP A 216 -22.34 12.92 56.23
N THR A 217 -21.88 14.13 56.57
CA THR A 217 -21.28 15.07 55.59
C THR A 217 -20.08 15.88 56.14
N LEU A 218 -18.85 15.48 55.75
CA LEU A 218 -17.59 16.27 55.86
C LEU A 218 -17.18 16.63 57.32
N PRO A 219 -16.13 17.44 57.62
CA PRO A 219 -15.00 17.95 56.81
C PRO A 219 -13.61 17.62 57.41
N TYR A 220 -12.52 18.12 56.80
CA TYR A 220 -11.54 19.00 57.49
C TYR A 220 -10.49 19.61 56.52
N GLU A 221 -10.02 20.82 56.82
CA GLU A 221 -8.85 21.45 56.18
C GLU A 221 -7.54 21.14 56.92
N PHE A 222 -6.40 21.21 56.21
CA PHE A 222 -5.18 21.73 56.83
C PHE A 222 -4.25 22.39 55.78
N VAL A 223 -3.61 23.49 56.17
CA VAL A 223 -2.71 24.31 55.33
C VAL A 223 -1.43 24.59 56.13
N LEU A 224 -0.23 24.50 55.51
CA LEU A 224 0.98 25.18 56.00
C LEU A 224 2.14 25.24 54.97
N GLU A 225 2.23 26.39 54.30
CA GLU A 225 3.44 27.18 53.94
C GLU A 225 4.72 26.51 53.33
N LEU A 226 5.84 27.28 53.30
CA LEU A 226 6.86 27.28 52.24
C LEU A 226 8.31 27.22 52.73
N GLN A 227 9.19 26.59 51.93
CA GLN A 227 10.63 26.91 51.75
C GLN A 227 11.61 26.69 52.95
N PRO A 228 12.95 26.76 52.75
CA PRO A 228 13.77 26.32 51.62
C PRO A 228 15.10 25.59 52.01
N CYS A 229 15.84 25.09 50.99
CA CYS A 229 17.32 24.95 50.91
C CYS A 229 18.14 24.13 51.94
N SER A 230 18.94 23.16 51.47
CA SER A 230 20.43 23.23 51.38
C SER A 230 21.16 21.86 51.39
N SER A 231 22.26 21.78 50.63
CA SER A 231 23.51 21.02 50.91
C SER A 231 23.46 19.49 51.15
N SER A 232 24.03 18.64 50.27
CA SER A 232 25.47 18.25 50.19
C SER A 232 25.77 16.90 50.92
N SER A 233 26.71 16.05 50.50
CA SER A 233 27.60 16.05 49.33
C SER A 233 28.20 14.64 49.05
N LEU A 234 28.66 14.44 47.81
CA LEU A 234 29.83 13.64 47.37
C LEU A 234 30.07 12.21 47.90
N LEU A 235 30.30 11.29 46.95
CA LEU A 235 31.67 10.83 46.69
C LEU A 235 31.97 10.84 45.17
N VAL A 236 33.18 11.28 44.82
CA VAL A 236 33.78 11.29 43.48
C VAL A 236 35.27 10.99 43.64
N MET A 237 35.88 10.28 42.70
CA MET A 237 37.31 10.35 42.34
C MET A 237 37.35 10.33 40.80
N ASP A 238 37.70 11.43 40.14
CA ASP A 238 39.06 11.93 39.79
C ASP A 238 39.65 11.19 38.56
N ALA A 239 40.01 11.79 37.39
CA ALA A 239 40.65 13.07 36.99
C ALA A 239 42.22 12.99 36.93
N PRO A 240 43.02 13.98 36.45
CA PRO A 240 42.73 15.27 35.76
C PRO A 240 43.66 15.52 34.47
N PRO A 241 44.25 16.71 34.12
CA PRO A 241 43.93 17.39 32.83
C PRO A 241 45.12 18.18 32.12
N ASP A 242 44.96 19.51 31.88
CA ASP A 242 45.88 20.58 31.42
C ASP A 242 46.20 20.69 29.89
N GLU A 243 46.54 21.81 29.21
CA GLU A 243 46.49 23.32 29.33
C GLU A 243 47.06 23.90 27.99
N LEU A 244 46.92 25.15 27.48
CA LEU A 244 45.95 26.28 27.55
C LEU A 244 46.21 27.27 26.35
N LEU A 245 45.83 28.57 26.46
CA LEU A 245 46.09 29.76 25.59
C LEU A 245 45.31 29.78 24.22
N SER A 246 44.51 30.78 23.80
CA SER A 246 44.51 32.28 23.90
C SER A 246 45.47 32.96 22.89
N THR A 247 45.16 34.03 22.13
CA THR A 247 44.30 35.23 22.39
C THR A 247 43.51 35.74 21.14
N SER A 248 42.94 36.96 21.19
CA SER A 248 42.32 37.78 20.10
C SER A 248 42.33 39.27 20.57
N PRO A 249 42.33 40.35 19.73
CA PRO A 249 41.40 40.57 18.59
C PRO A 249 41.94 41.42 17.39
N GLY A 250 41.06 41.77 16.43
CA GLY A 250 41.30 42.81 15.40
C GLY A 250 40.03 43.16 14.60
N GLN A 251 39.85 44.44 14.23
CA GLN A 251 38.70 44.96 13.45
C GLN A 251 39.13 45.98 12.38
N LEU A 252 38.19 46.27 11.46
CA LEU A 252 37.98 47.52 10.68
C LEU A 252 38.41 47.58 9.19
N LEU A 253 37.44 48.05 8.37
CA LEU A 253 37.51 48.83 7.12
C LEU A 253 38.25 48.18 5.90
N SER A 254 37.68 48.04 4.70
CA SER A 254 36.92 48.95 3.80
C SER A 254 37.81 49.83 2.91
N THR A 255 37.90 49.49 1.60
CA THR A 255 37.90 50.40 0.42
C THR A 255 38.08 49.60 -0.91
N SER A 256 37.92 50.26 -2.06
CA SER A 256 37.99 49.73 -3.46
C SER A 256 39.13 50.44 -4.26
N PRO A 257 39.26 50.40 -5.61
CA PRO A 257 38.83 49.45 -6.67
C PRO A 257 39.95 49.11 -7.73
N GLN A 258 39.58 48.41 -8.82
CA GLN A 258 40.11 48.43 -10.22
C GLN A 258 41.54 47.95 -10.63
N GLU A 259 41.53 47.09 -11.65
CA GLU A 259 42.32 47.01 -12.92
C GLU A 259 43.76 47.58 -13.06
N GLN A 260 44.64 46.78 -13.70
CA GLN A 260 45.43 47.17 -14.88
C GLN A 260 45.89 45.92 -15.69
N LEU A 261 46.28 46.12 -16.96
CA LEU A 261 46.75 45.07 -17.90
C LEU A 261 48.28 45.11 -18.10
N SER A 262 48.88 44.00 -18.53
CA SER A 262 50.21 43.97 -19.20
C SER A 262 50.32 42.78 -20.16
N THR A 263 51.33 42.78 -21.06
CA THR A 263 51.19 42.16 -22.41
C THR A 263 52.45 41.52 -23.00
N SER A 264 52.27 40.40 -23.72
CA SER A 264 53.10 39.91 -24.86
C SER A 264 54.53 39.38 -24.55
N PRO A 265 55.29 38.76 -25.49
CA PRO A 265 55.01 38.48 -26.93
C PRO A 265 55.39 37.06 -27.48
N ASP A 266 54.80 36.70 -28.66
CA ASP A 266 55.41 36.16 -29.92
C ASP A 266 56.33 34.89 -29.96
N GLN A 267 56.60 34.17 -31.09
CA GLN A 267 56.09 33.94 -32.49
C GLN A 267 57.04 32.84 -33.15
N GLN A 268 56.90 32.09 -34.28
CA GLN A 268 55.94 31.74 -35.38
C GLN A 268 56.07 30.18 -35.64
N LEU A 269 55.92 29.45 -36.78
CA LEU A 269 55.43 29.58 -38.19
C LEU A 269 55.23 28.15 -38.84
N SER A 270 54.57 28.07 -40.01
CA SER A 270 54.78 27.13 -41.16
C SER A 270 54.33 25.64 -41.06
N THR A 271 53.80 24.97 -42.11
CA THR A 271 53.59 25.33 -43.53
C THR A 271 52.33 24.65 -44.12
N SER A 272 51.74 25.22 -45.18
CA SER A 272 50.64 24.67 -46.02
C SER A 272 51.20 24.33 -47.43
N PRO A 273 50.54 24.48 -48.62
CA PRO A 273 49.16 24.86 -49.02
C PRO A 273 48.34 23.61 -49.45
N ASP A 274 47.43 23.48 -50.44
CA ASP A 274 46.78 24.26 -51.55
C ASP A 274 45.51 23.42 -51.96
N GLN A 275 44.49 23.69 -52.80
CA GLN A 275 43.87 24.68 -53.75
C GLN A 275 42.36 24.23 -53.84
N GLN A 276 41.36 24.68 -54.62
CA GLN A 276 40.77 25.86 -55.35
C GLN A 276 39.41 25.29 -55.89
N LEU A 277 38.29 25.95 -56.23
CA LEU A 277 37.73 27.32 -56.31
C LEU A 277 36.17 27.11 -56.22
N SER A 278 35.14 27.95 -56.49
CA SER A 278 34.80 29.33 -56.95
C SER A 278 33.29 29.54 -56.57
N THR A 279 32.52 30.61 -56.80
CA THR A 279 32.65 31.91 -57.52
C THR A 279 31.72 32.96 -56.84
N SER A 280 31.74 34.22 -57.32
CA SER A 280 30.89 35.36 -56.89
C SER A 280 30.52 36.22 -58.14
N PRO A 281 30.18 37.52 -58.11
CA PRO A 281 29.50 38.41 -57.13
C PRO A 281 28.39 39.32 -57.78
N ASP A 282 27.80 40.29 -57.03
CA ASP A 282 27.81 41.77 -57.29
C ASP A 282 26.62 42.60 -56.72
N GLN A 283 26.67 43.95 -56.82
CA GLN A 283 26.04 44.94 -55.90
C GLN A 283 25.12 46.03 -56.54
N LEU A 284 24.79 47.07 -55.71
CA LEU A 284 24.27 48.44 -55.98
C LEU A 284 22.73 48.62 -55.92
N LEU A 285 22.12 49.72 -55.41
CA LEU A 285 22.50 50.93 -54.62
C LEU A 285 21.21 51.45 -53.90
N SER A 286 21.19 52.26 -52.83
CA SER A 286 21.47 53.72 -52.76
C SER A 286 21.25 54.28 -51.32
N THR A 287 21.51 55.58 -51.07
CA THR A 287 21.60 56.23 -49.73
C THR A 287 20.62 57.40 -49.47
N SER A 288 20.52 57.82 -48.20
CA SER A 288 19.66 58.90 -47.64
C SER A 288 19.97 60.35 -48.11
N PRO A 289 19.16 61.35 -47.70
CA PRO A 289 19.73 62.39 -46.81
C PRO A 289 18.80 63.04 -45.74
N ASP A 290 19.45 63.78 -44.84
CA ASP A 290 19.06 65.00 -44.08
C ASP A 290 18.12 65.02 -42.85
N GLN A 291 18.37 66.07 -42.04
CA GLN A 291 17.71 66.48 -40.79
C GLN A 291 16.88 67.77 -41.00
N GLN A 292 15.97 68.11 -40.08
CA GLN A 292 15.91 69.42 -39.35
C GLN A 292 14.52 69.65 -38.69
N LEU A 293 14.56 70.08 -37.41
CA LEU A 293 13.67 71.05 -36.72
C LEU A 293 12.12 70.88 -36.64
N SER A 294 11.64 70.89 -35.37
CA SER A 294 10.68 71.89 -34.80
C SER A 294 9.30 71.43 -34.25
N THR A 295 9.17 71.62 -32.92
CA THR A 295 8.01 72.16 -32.16
C THR A 295 6.62 71.48 -32.09
N SER A 296 6.28 71.14 -30.85
CA SER A 296 5.00 71.13 -30.11
C SER A 296 4.01 72.29 -30.40
N PRO A 297 2.73 72.29 -29.93
CA PRO A 297 2.20 71.45 -28.84
C PRO A 297 0.82 70.77 -29.03
N GLN A 298 0.54 69.78 -28.16
CA GLN A 298 -0.81 69.39 -27.76
C GLN A 298 -1.20 70.15 -26.50
N GLU A 299 -2.42 70.71 -26.47
CA GLU A 299 -3.11 71.31 -25.33
C GLU A 299 -4.62 71.37 -25.69
N GLN A 300 -5.61 71.04 -24.85
CA GLN A 300 -5.63 70.39 -23.54
C GLN A 300 -6.90 69.51 -23.44
N LEU A 301 -6.90 68.42 -22.65
CA LEU A 301 -8.12 67.88 -22.04
C LEU A 301 -7.86 67.30 -20.63
N SER A 302 -8.07 68.18 -19.66
CA SER A 302 -8.57 67.97 -18.29
C SER A 302 -8.64 66.57 -17.65
N THR A 303 -8.20 66.54 -16.39
CA THR A 303 -8.68 65.74 -15.23
C THR A 303 -8.27 64.25 -15.09
N SER A 304 -8.19 63.85 -13.82
CA SER A 304 -7.44 62.70 -13.28
C SER A 304 -8.38 61.68 -12.59
N PRO A 305 -7.90 60.73 -11.75
CA PRO A 305 -7.22 59.51 -12.20
C PRO A 305 -7.84 58.23 -11.59
N HIS A 306 -8.05 57.17 -12.38
CA HIS A 306 -8.47 55.87 -11.83
C HIS A 306 -7.63 54.68 -12.33
N GLN A 307 -6.91 54.10 -11.37
CA GLN A 307 -6.50 52.69 -11.26
C GLN A 307 -5.79 52.03 -12.46
N LEU A 308 -4.47 51.91 -12.32
CA LEU A 308 -3.71 50.83 -12.95
C LEU A 308 -4.27 49.48 -12.46
N LEU A 309 -4.88 48.69 -13.33
CA LEU A 309 -5.04 47.26 -13.06
C LEU A 309 -3.66 46.59 -13.13
N SER A 310 -3.07 46.36 -11.96
CA SER A 310 -1.93 45.46 -11.81
C SER A 310 -2.34 44.08 -12.34
N THR A 311 -1.59 43.55 -13.30
CA THR A 311 -1.82 42.21 -13.84
C THR A 311 -1.48 41.18 -12.77
N SER A 312 -2.50 40.74 -12.02
CA SER A 312 -2.36 39.60 -11.11
C SER A 312 -1.86 38.38 -11.89
N PRO A 313 -0.96 37.56 -11.32
CA PRO A 313 -0.55 36.31 -11.97
C PRO A 313 -1.78 35.43 -12.18
N GLN A 314 -1.86 34.76 -13.34
CA GLN A 314 -2.94 33.81 -13.59
C GLN A 314 -2.93 32.73 -12.51
N ALA A 315 -4.07 32.54 -11.84
CA ALA A 315 -4.21 31.51 -10.83
C ALA A 315 -4.01 30.14 -11.47
N SER A 316 -2.94 29.42 -11.09
CA SER A 316 -2.67 28.08 -11.61
C SER A 316 -3.78 27.12 -11.19
N VAL A 317 -4.64 26.74 -12.14
CA VAL A 317 -5.75 25.82 -11.90
C VAL A 317 -5.18 24.50 -11.39
N ARG A 318 -5.53 24.14 -10.16
CA ARG A 318 -5.11 22.89 -9.54
C ARG A 318 -5.85 21.72 -10.16
N LYS A 319 -5.14 20.71 -10.67
CA LYS A 319 -5.74 19.45 -11.07
C LYS A 319 -6.03 18.64 -9.81
N VAL A 320 -7.32 18.47 -9.50
CA VAL A 320 -7.75 17.57 -8.41
C VAL A 320 -7.81 16.14 -8.95
N ILE A 321 -7.12 15.23 -8.29
CA ILE A 321 -7.07 13.80 -8.63
C ILE A 321 -7.71 13.00 -7.49
N TYR A 322 -8.63 12.11 -7.83
CA TYR A 322 -9.33 11.24 -6.87
C TYR A 322 -8.75 9.82 -6.95
N ILE A 323 -8.32 9.26 -5.81
CA ILE A 323 -7.69 7.94 -5.72
C ILE A 323 -8.37 7.08 -4.65
N HIS A 324 -8.92 5.93 -5.04
CA HIS A 324 -9.51 4.97 -4.11
C HIS A 324 -8.44 4.28 -3.26
N HIS A 325 -8.77 4.01 -1.99
CA HIS A 325 -7.86 3.38 -1.04
C HIS A 325 -7.36 1.98 -1.49
N GLY A 326 -8.14 1.27 -2.33
CA GLY A 326 -7.83 -0.09 -2.81
C GLY A 326 -7.44 -0.21 -4.28
N ASN A 327 -7.11 0.87 -4.98
CA ASN A 327 -6.83 0.85 -6.44
C ASN A 327 -5.70 1.82 -6.86
N CYS A 328 -4.81 2.18 -5.93
CA CYS A 328 -3.87 3.29 -6.06
C CYS A 328 -2.91 3.13 -7.26
N LEU A 329 -2.38 1.92 -7.46
CA LEU A 329 -1.49 1.59 -8.58
C LEU A 329 -2.12 1.91 -9.94
N ASN A 330 -3.35 1.47 -10.17
CA ASN A 330 -4.00 1.58 -11.47
C ASN A 330 -4.44 3.03 -11.75
N GLU A 331 -5.04 3.70 -10.77
CA GLU A 331 -5.59 5.05 -10.93
C GLU A 331 -4.49 6.09 -11.06
N LEU A 332 -3.41 5.98 -10.28
CA LEU A 332 -2.28 6.91 -10.40
C LEU A 332 -1.54 6.69 -11.73
N ILE A 333 -1.40 5.45 -12.21
CA ILE A 333 -0.88 5.19 -13.57
C ILE A 333 -1.75 5.86 -14.63
N GLN A 334 -3.07 5.69 -14.56
CA GLN A 334 -4.01 6.28 -15.52
C GLN A 334 -3.90 7.81 -15.56
N GLU A 335 -3.88 8.46 -14.39
CA GLU A 335 -3.78 9.92 -14.26
C GLU A 335 -2.42 10.48 -14.70
N PHE A 336 -1.37 9.66 -14.66
CA PHE A 336 -0.02 9.98 -15.13
C PHE A 336 0.26 9.47 -16.55
N MET A 337 -0.74 9.00 -17.32
CA MET A 337 -0.56 8.68 -18.75
C MET A 337 -0.26 9.93 -19.60
N ASP A 338 -0.83 11.08 -19.24
CA ASP A 338 -0.56 12.38 -19.88
C ASP A 338 0.80 12.95 -19.42
N PRO A 339 1.76 13.22 -20.33
CA PRO A 339 3.01 13.89 -19.98
C PRO A 339 2.84 15.27 -19.33
N ALA A 340 1.75 15.99 -19.61
CA ALA A 340 1.51 17.33 -19.05
C ALA A 340 1.26 17.33 -17.54
N VAL A 341 0.97 16.17 -16.92
CA VAL A 341 0.77 16.01 -15.47
C VAL A 341 1.92 16.59 -14.64
N LEU A 342 3.16 16.51 -15.14
CA LEU A 342 4.36 17.04 -14.48
C LEU A 342 4.47 18.57 -14.47
N THR A 343 3.63 19.27 -15.22
CA THR A 343 3.59 20.75 -15.28
C THR A 343 2.39 21.34 -14.53
N GLN A 344 1.51 20.50 -14.01
CA GLN A 344 0.26 20.88 -13.35
C GLN A 344 0.44 20.90 -11.83
N GLN A 345 -0.22 21.84 -11.13
CA GLN A 345 -0.28 21.80 -9.67
C GLN A 345 -1.31 20.74 -9.25
N LEU A 346 -0.83 19.58 -8.81
CA LEU A 346 -1.67 18.45 -8.41
C LEU A 346 -2.21 18.62 -6.99
N SER A 347 -3.43 18.12 -6.75
CA SER A 347 -4.03 18.01 -5.43
C SER A 347 -4.79 16.68 -5.33
N PHE A 348 -4.47 15.86 -4.33
CA PHE A 348 -5.06 14.53 -4.19
C PHE A 348 -6.24 14.51 -3.22
N ARG A 349 -7.23 13.68 -3.53
CA ARG A 349 -8.36 13.31 -2.68
C ARG A 349 -8.44 11.79 -2.58
N ARG A 350 -8.57 11.26 -1.37
CA ARG A 350 -8.79 9.82 -1.16
C ARG A 350 -10.28 9.51 -1.24
N ILE A 351 -10.61 8.35 -1.79
CA ILE A 351 -11.95 7.76 -1.70
C ILE A 351 -11.86 6.52 -0.79
N LEU A 352 -12.65 6.55 0.28
CA LEU A 352 -12.70 5.51 1.31
C LEU A 352 -13.48 4.27 0.82
N PRO A 353 -13.38 3.10 1.50
CA PRO A 353 -14.04 1.86 1.04
C PRO A 353 -15.57 1.83 1.08
N ASP A 354 -16.22 2.91 1.54
CA ASP A 354 -17.66 3.14 1.45
C ASP A 354 -18.04 4.14 0.33
N ASN A 355 -17.07 4.50 -0.51
CA ASN A 355 -17.13 5.50 -1.58
C ASN A 355 -17.34 6.96 -1.11
N SER A 356 -17.17 7.25 0.18
CA SER A 356 -17.07 8.63 0.66
C SER A 356 -15.71 9.25 0.28
N VAL A 357 -15.68 10.57 0.07
CA VAL A 357 -14.43 11.32 -0.13
C VAL A 357 -13.87 11.69 1.24
N GLU A 358 -12.59 11.40 1.45
CA GLU A 358 -11.90 11.71 2.69
C GLU A 358 -11.77 13.23 2.89
N MET A 359 -11.99 13.70 4.12
CA MET A 359 -12.00 15.13 4.43
C MET A 359 -10.62 15.76 4.26
N GLY A 360 -9.55 15.04 4.62
CA GLY A 360 -8.16 15.49 4.51
C GLY A 360 -7.76 16.02 3.14
N ILE A 361 -6.87 17.02 3.15
CA ILE A 361 -6.32 17.67 1.96
C ILE A 361 -4.88 18.09 2.24
N GLY A 362 -4.02 18.01 1.24
CA GLY A 362 -2.68 18.61 1.27
C GLY A 362 -1.57 17.57 1.35
N ASP A 363 -0.42 17.97 1.87
CA ASP A 363 0.82 17.23 1.72
C ASP A 363 0.77 15.86 2.40
N GLY A 364 0.14 15.73 3.57
CA GLY A 364 -0.04 14.42 4.24
C GLY A 364 -0.80 13.42 3.38
N VAL A 365 -1.86 13.87 2.69
CA VAL A 365 -2.65 13.04 1.76
C VAL A 365 -1.89 12.74 0.47
N MET A 366 -1.13 13.70 -0.05
CA MET A 366 -0.25 13.49 -1.20
C MET A 366 0.84 12.44 -0.90
N ARG A 367 1.42 12.50 0.31
CA ARG A 367 2.39 11.52 0.82
C ARG A 367 1.74 10.14 0.96
N ASP A 368 0.52 10.05 1.49
CA ASP A 368 -0.22 8.77 1.58
C ASP A 368 -0.49 8.15 0.21
N VAL A 369 -0.84 8.95 -0.80
CA VAL A 369 -1.02 8.47 -2.19
C VAL A 369 0.28 7.88 -2.75
N TYR A 370 1.42 8.56 -2.61
CA TYR A 370 2.68 8.03 -3.12
C TYR A 370 3.15 6.79 -2.36
N THR A 371 3.06 6.75 -1.02
CA THR A 371 3.36 5.52 -0.26
C THR A 371 2.41 4.38 -0.62
N ALA A 372 1.09 4.63 -0.72
CA ALA A 372 0.13 3.60 -1.13
C ALA A 372 0.40 3.08 -2.55
N PHE A 373 0.79 3.95 -3.47
CA PHE A 373 1.21 3.58 -4.81
C PHE A 373 2.46 2.69 -4.80
N TRP A 374 3.51 3.09 -4.07
CA TRP A 374 4.77 2.36 -4.09
C TRP A 374 4.69 1.02 -3.37
N GLU A 375 3.96 0.91 -2.25
CA GLU A 375 3.68 -0.40 -1.63
C GLU A 375 2.93 -1.34 -2.59
N GLU A 376 1.87 -0.85 -3.25
CA GLU A 376 1.14 -1.65 -4.23
C GLU A 376 2.00 -1.99 -5.47
N PHE A 377 2.93 -1.11 -5.87
CA PHE A 377 3.90 -1.37 -6.92
C PHE A 377 4.92 -2.46 -6.51
N TYR A 378 5.46 -2.41 -5.29
CA TYR A 378 6.39 -3.43 -4.81
C TYR A 378 5.74 -4.82 -4.81
N ASP A 379 4.48 -4.92 -4.35
CA ASP A 379 3.74 -6.20 -4.30
C ASP A 379 3.29 -6.72 -5.67
N ARG A 380 2.93 -5.84 -6.61
CA ARG A 380 2.28 -6.22 -7.89
C ARG A 380 3.16 -6.09 -9.13
N CYS A 381 4.32 -5.45 -9.04
CA CYS A 381 5.18 -5.11 -10.18
C CYS A 381 6.68 -5.39 -9.95
N THR A 382 7.10 -5.86 -8.77
CA THR A 382 8.52 -6.16 -8.48
C THR A 382 8.77 -7.58 -8.01
N VAL A 383 10.03 -8.01 -8.13
CA VAL A 383 10.60 -9.23 -7.56
C VAL A 383 11.71 -8.86 -6.55
N GLY A 384 12.07 -9.82 -5.69
CA GLY A 384 13.02 -9.62 -4.59
C GLY A 384 12.36 -9.38 -3.23
N THR A 385 13.16 -9.48 -2.15
CA THR A 385 12.69 -9.37 -0.76
C THR A 385 12.77 -7.94 -0.22
N THR A 386 13.92 -7.51 0.31
CA THR A 386 14.15 -6.18 0.88
C THR A 386 14.52 -5.17 -0.20
N ALA A 387 15.41 -5.57 -1.11
CA ALA A 387 15.68 -4.87 -2.36
C ALA A 387 14.75 -5.41 -3.44
N LYS A 388 14.06 -4.48 -4.11
CA LYS A 388 13.03 -4.73 -5.11
C LYS A 388 13.53 -4.34 -6.51
N VAL A 389 13.12 -5.13 -7.51
CA VAL A 389 13.44 -4.92 -8.92
C VAL A 389 12.17 -5.08 -9.76
N PRO A 390 11.80 -4.12 -10.63
CA PRO A 390 10.60 -4.25 -11.47
C PRO A 390 10.74 -5.40 -12.48
N PHE A 391 9.71 -6.22 -12.61
CA PHE A 391 9.66 -7.29 -13.61
C PHE A 391 8.83 -6.88 -14.83
N ILE A 392 9.21 -7.37 -16.02
CA ILE A 392 8.51 -7.05 -17.26
C ILE A 392 7.12 -7.69 -17.27
N ARG A 393 6.10 -6.85 -17.46
CA ARG A 393 4.69 -7.23 -17.50
C ARG A 393 4.15 -7.17 -18.93
N HIS A 394 3.57 -8.26 -19.40
CA HIS A 394 2.99 -8.38 -20.75
C HIS A 394 1.81 -7.43 -21.00
N ASP A 395 1.15 -6.96 -19.94
CA ASP A 395 0.03 -6.03 -19.97
C ASP A 395 0.45 -4.55 -19.83
N PHE A 396 1.74 -4.26 -19.58
CA PHE A 396 2.26 -2.90 -19.42
C PHE A 396 3.07 -2.48 -20.66
N ASN A 397 2.53 -1.50 -21.41
CA ASN A 397 3.17 -0.94 -22.61
C ASN A 397 4.22 0.13 -22.24
N PRO A 398 5.03 0.65 -23.20
CA PRO A 398 6.04 1.68 -22.91
C PRO A 398 5.49 2.90 -22.17
N ASP A 399 4.29 3.36 -22.53
CA ASP A 399 3.68 4.55 -21.95
C ASP A 399 3.16 4.33 -20.52
N THR A 400 2.77 3.09 -20.20
CA THR A 400 2.48 2.63 -18.83
C THR A 400 3.73 2.74 -17.96
N TRP A 401 4.88 2.29 -18.47
CA TRP A 401 6.16 2.43 -17.76
C TRP A 401 6.57 3.90 -17.65
N ARG A 402 6.45 4.71 -18.72
CA ARG A 402 6.68 6.17 -18.67
C ARG A 402 5.79 6.86 -17.62
N ALA A 403 4.53 6.46 -17.47
CA ALA A 403 3.63 6.97 -16.43
C ALA A 403 4.19 6.70 -15.03
N ILE A 404 4.67 5.49 -14.76
CA ILE A 404 5.34 5.14 -13.49
C ILE A 404 6.63 5.96 -13.29
N GLY A 405 7.39 6.22 -14.35
CA GLY A 405 8.54 7.12 -14.33
C GLY A 405 8.17 8.58 -14.00
N ARG A 406 7.00 9.05 -14.47
CA ARG A 406 6.44 10.37 -14.09
C ARG A 406 5.96 10.39 -12.64
N ILE A 407 5.37 9.31 -12.13
CA ILE A 407 4.99 9.19 -10.71
C ILE A 407 6.23 9.26 -9.80
N LEU A 408 7.30 8.55 -10.16
CA LEU A 408 8.59 8.56 -9.45
C LEU A 408 9.17 9.98 -9.40
N LEU A 409 9.25 10.66 -10.56
CA LEU A 409 9.75 12.03 -10.64
C LEU A 409 8.88 13.02 -9.86
N SER A 410 7.55 12.88 -9.94
CA SER A 410 6.60 13.77 -9.27
C SER A 410 6.66 13.63 -7.75
N GLY A 411 6.66 12.41 -7.20
CA GLY A 411 6.79 12.20 -5.76
C GLY A 411 8.08 12.77 -5.18
N PHE A 412 9.19 12.68 -5.93
CA PHE A 412 10.44 13.35 -5.57
C PHE A 412 10.28 14.88 -5.61
N GLN A 413 9.74 15.43 -6.70
CA GLN A 413 9.60 16.88 -6.88
C GLN A 413 8.62 17.55 -5.91
N THR A 414 7.50 16.90 -5.55
CA THR A 414 6.45 17.50 -4.73
C THR A 414 6.63 17.29 -3.23
N CYS A 415 7.16 16.14 -2.80
CA CYS A 415 7.28 15.81 -1.38
C CYS A 415 8.57 15.05 -1.00
N GLN A 416 9.60 15.10 -1.86
CA GLN A 416 10.90 14.45 -1.66
C GLN A 416 10.81 12.93 -1.43
N TYR A 417 9.71 12.30 -1.85
CA TYR A 417 9.52 10.86 -1.77
C TYR A 417 10.36 10.16 -2.85
N LEU A 418 11.11 9.13 -2.46
CA LEU A 418 11.87 8.31 -3.38
C LEU A 418 11.72 6.83 -2.97
N PRO A 419 11.41 5.90 -3.88
CA PRO A 419 11.06 4.53 -3.53
C PRO A 419 12.28 3.69 -3.11
N ILE A 420 12.81 3.89 -1.90
CA ILE A 420 14.09 3.32 -1.46
C ILE A 420 14.12 1.78 -1.31
N LYS A 421 12.97 1.09 -1.41
CA LYS A 421 12.98 -0.38 -1.54
C LYS A 421 13.43 -0.82 -2.93
N LEU A 422 13.37 0.03 -3.97
CA LEU A 422 14.03 -0.26 -5.25
C LEU A 422 15.54 -0.35 -5.06
N ALA A 423 16.16 -1.38 -5.62
CA ALA A 423 17.59 -1.64 -5.48
C ALA A 423 18.45 -0.44 -5.91
N LEU A 424 19.39 0.00 -5.06
CA LEU A 424 20.23 1.17 -5.34
C LEU A 424 20.97 1.10 -6.69
N PRO A 425 21.63 -0.02 -7.08
CA PRO A 425 22.25 -0.16 -8.41
C PRO A 425 21.33 0.19 -9.59
N LEU A 426 20.05 -0.20 -9.52
CA LEU A 426 19.06 0.09 -10.56
C LEU A 426 18.76 1.58 -10.66
N MET A 427 18.75 2.27 -9.53
CA MET A 427 18.47 3.70 -9.45
C MET A 427 19.69 4.56 -9.83
N GLU A 428 20.90 4.05 -9.58
CA GLU A 428 22.13 4.63 -10.13
C GLU A 428 22.15 4.54 -11.67
N ASP A 429 21.84 3.38 -12.27
CA ASP A 429 21.67 3.29 -13.74
C ASP A 429 20.51 4.18 -14.22
N LEU A 430 19.37 4.24 -13.52
CA LEU A 430 18.24 5.10 -13.90
C LEU A 430 18.66 6.57 -14.06
N PHE A 431 19.27 7.15 -13.02
CA PHE A 431 19.55 8.59 -12.98
C PHE A 431 20.91 8.98 -13.59
N HIS A 432 21.95 8.19 -13.35
CA HIS A 432 23.32 8.48 -13.77
C HIS A 432 23.74 7.69 -15.03
N GLY A 433 23.32 6.43 -15.14
CA GLY A 433 23.67 5.53 -16.25
C GLY A 433 24.92 4.67 -16.02
N SER A 434 25.41 4.64 -14.79
CA SER A 434 26.46 3.74 -14.31
C SER A 434 26.10 3.31 -12.89
N VAL A 435 26.53 2.09 -12.52
CA VAL A 435 26.42 1.57 -11.14
C VAL A 435 27.70 1.93 -10.39
N CYS A 436 27.56 2.42 -9.16
CA CYS A 436 28.67 2.79 -8.28
C CYS A 436 28.63 2.03 -6.94
N SER A 437 27.44 1.58 -6.54
CA SER A 437 27.21 0.79 -5.33
C SER A 437 27.56 -0.70 -5.50
N ASP A 438 27.85 -1.35 -4.38
CA ASP A 438 28.12 -2.79 -4.32
C ASP A 438 26.87 -3.59 -4.74
N ILE A 439 26.96 -4.21 -5.91
CA ILE A 439 25.88 -4.97 -6.53
C ILE A 439 25.67 -6.34 -5.85
N LEU A 440 26.72 -6.94 -5.27
CA LEU A 440 26.63 -8.21 -4.57
C LEU A 440 25.97 -8.03 -3.19
N LYS A 441 26.36 -6.98 -2.44
CA LYS A 441 25.65 -6.54 -1.23
C LYS A 441 24.18 -6.23 -1.51
N SER A 442 23.89 -5.57 -2.63
CA SER A 442 22.50 -5.29 -3.05
C SER A 442 21.74 -6.59 -3.39
N PHE A 443 22.41 -7.57 -4.00
CA PHE A 443 21.84 -8.89 -4.29
C PHE A 443 21.54 -9.70 -3.01
N MET A 444 22.39 -9.60 -1.98
CA MET A 444 22.11 -10.19 -0.66
C MET A 444 20.85 -9.63 0.02
N HIS A 445 20.37 -8.46 -0.40
CA HIS A 445 19.07 -7.90 0.03
C HIS A 445 17.91 -8.22 -0.93
N TYR A 446 18.19 -8.76 -2.12
CA TYR A 446 17.19 -9.14 -3.12
C TYR A 446 16.73 -10.59 -2.95
N VAL A 447 17.67 -11.52 -2.69
CA VAL A 447 17.40 -12.95 -2.51
C VAL A 447 16.57 -13.26 -1.26
N SER A 448 16.13 -14.51 -1.08
CA SER A 448 15.43 -14.90 0.17
C SER A 448 16.37 -14.83 1.39
N SER A 449 15.81 -14.67 2.60
CA SER A 449 16.62 -14.69 3.82
C SER A 449 17.30 -16.04 4.08
N GLN A 450 16.80 -17.13 3.47
CA GLN A 450 17.42 -18.46 3.53
C GLN A 450 18.57 -18.53 2.52
N ASP A 451 18.32 -18.13 1.26
CA ASP A 451 19.31 -18.01 0.19
C ASP A 451 20.50 -17.16 0.65
N MET A 452 20.25 -16.00 1.28
CA MET A 452 21.29 -15.09 1.76
C MET A 452 22.23 -15.77 2.75
N VAL A 453 21.70 -16.61 3.65
CA VAL A 453 22.52 -17.36 4.61
C VAL A 453 23.37 -18.41 3.90
N ILE A 454 22.76 -19.19 3.00
CA ILE A 454 23.45 -20.21 2.17
C ILE A 454 24.58 -19.56 1.36
N LEU A 455 24.30 -18.46 0.66
CA LEU A 455 25.26 -17.76 -0.18
C LEU A 455 26.38 -17.08 0.62
N LYS A 456 26.09 -16.49 1.79
CA LYS A 456 27.13 -15.93 2.67
C LYS A 456 28.01 -17.01 3.26
N THR A 457 27.44 -18.11 3.76
CA THR A 457 28.21 -19.26 4.24
C THR A 457 29.10 -19.82 3.13
N ALA A 458 28.60 -19.94 1.89
CA ALA A 458 29.38 -20.41 0.75
C ALA A 458 30.51 -19.46 0.31
N LEU A 459 30.35 -18.15 0.51
CA LEU A 459 31.38 -17.12 0.26
C LEU A 459 32.43 -17.06 1.37
N GLU A 460 32.03 -17.26 2.63
CA GLU A 460 32.92 -17.26 3.80
C GLU A 460 33.72 -18.57 3.92
N ASP A 461 33.05 -19.70 3.73
CA ASP A 461 33.66 -21.04 3.70
C ASP A 461 32.80 -22.02 2.88
N PHE A 462 33.20 -22.20 1.62
CA PHE A 462 32.57 -23.13 0.67
C PHE A 462 32.51 -24.60 1.16
N SER A 463 33.27 -24.99 2.20
CA SER A 463 33.21 -26.34 2.77
C SER A 463 32.11 -26.54 3.83
N LYS A 464 31.51 -25.45 4.33
CA LYS A 464 30.46 -25.48 5.37
C LYS A 464 29.02 -25.53 4.84
N VAL A 465 28.82 -25.25 3.54
CA VAL A 465 27.50 -25.24 2.91
C VAL A 465 27.17 -26.61 2.32
N ASP A 466 25.90 -27.05 2.38
CA ASP A 466 25.49 -28.26 1.66
C ASP A 466 25.51 -28.01 0.15
N SER A 467 26.08 -28.96 -0.61
CA SER A 467 26.19 -28.83 -2.06
C SER A 467 24.85 -28.84 -2.78
N THR A 468 23.83 -29.47 -2.19
CA THR A 468 22.46 -29.52 -2.73
C THR A 468 21.79 -28.18 -2.53
N ASP A 469 21.80 -27.65 -1.30
CA ASP A 469 21.22 -26.34 -0.95
C ASP A 469 21.83 -25.22 -1.80
N LEU A 470 23.16 -25.19 -1.96
CA LEU A 470 23.84 -24.20 -2.79
C LEU A 470 23.45 -24.34 -4.28
N MET A 471 23.34 -25.56 -4.79
CA MET A 471 22.96 -25.80 -6.19
C MET A 471 21.50 -25.47 -6.46
N ASP A 472 20.58 -25.73 -5.53
CA ASP A 472 19.17 -25.36 -5.65
C ASP A 472 18.99 -23.83 -5.64
N VAL A 473 19.70 -23.11 -4.76
CA VAL A 473 19.74 -21.64 -4.76
C VAL A 473 20.30 -21.10 -6.08
N LEU A 474 21.45 -21.62 -6.56
CA LEU A 474 22.02 -21.18 -7.84
C LEU A 474 21.13 -21.54 -9.03
N GLN A 475 20.41 -22.66 -8.99
CA GLN A 475 19.46 -23.06 -10.02
C GLN A 475 18.23 -22.13 -10.06
N ALA A 476 17.76 -21.65 -8.91
CA ALA A 476 16.66 -20.67 -8.83
C ALA A 476 16.98 -19.36 -9.56
N TYR A 477 18.23 -18.90 -9.50
CA TYR A 477 18.72 -17.74 -10.28
C TYR A 477 19.26 -18.12 -11.67
N GLU A 478 18.88 -19.31 -12.18
CA GLU A 478 19.18 -19.82 -13.52
C GLU A 478 20.68 -19.99 -13.82
N CYS A 479 21.52 -20.26 -12.82
CA CYS A 479 22.94 -20.55 -13.04
C CYS A 479 23.12 -21.75 -13.97
N ARG A 480 24.17 -21.70 -14.80
CA ARG A 480 24.58 -22.77 -15.75
C ARG A 480 26.07 -23.09 -15.66
N LYS A 481 26.79 -22.48 -14.70
CA LYS A 481 28.22 -22.71 -14.44
C LYS A 481 28.38 -23.65 -13.26
N MET A 482 29.35 -24.57 -13.34
CA MET A 482 29.84 -25.26 -12.14
C MET A 482 30.57 -24.26 -11.25
N VAL A 483 30.27 -24.26 -9.96
CA VAL A 483 30.90 -23.38 -8.96
C VAL A 483 31.89 -24.14 -8.08
N ASN A 484 32.87 -23.41 -7.58
CA ASN A 484 33.78 -23.79 -6.51
C ASN A 484 34.15 -22.53 -5.72
N ALA A 485 34.87 -22.69 -4.60
CA ALA A 485 35.27 -21.58 -3.72
C ALA A 485 35.92 -20.37 -4.44
N HIS A 486 36.68 -20.60 -5.51
CA HIS A 486 37.38 -19.53 -6.25
C HIS A 486 36.50 -18.85 -7.30
N THR A 487 35.51 -19.56 -7.85
CA THR A 487 34.63 -19.05 -8.93
C THR A 487 33.31 -18.50 -8.42
N LEU A 488 32.86 -18.90 -7.23
CA LEU A 488 31.58 -18.48 -6.66
C LEU A 488 31.41 -16.95 -6.58
N PRO A 489 32.39 -16.13 -6.12
CA PRO A 489 32.21 -14.69 -6.03
C PRO A 489 31.87 -14.05 -7.38
N GLN A 490 32.65 -14.35 -8.42
CA GLN A 490 32.41 -13.86 -9.78
C GLN A 490 31.06 -14.35 -10.34
N VAL A 491 30.69 -15.61 -10.09
CA VAL A 491 29.39 -16.14 -10.54
C VAL A 491 28.22 -15.44 -9.84
N LEU A 492 28.36 -15.06 -8.57
CA LEU A 492 27.34 -14.27 -7.86
C LEU A 492 27.31 -12.81 -8.30
N GLU A 493 28.43 -12.19 -8.67
CA GLU A 493 28.45 -10.86 -9.31
C GLU A 493 27.75 -10.87 -10.68
N GLU A 494 28.02 -11.89 -11.51
CA GLU A 494 27.33 -12.08 -12.80
C GLU A 494 25.82 -12.26 -12.62
N ILE A 495 25.39 -13.07 -11.65
CA ILE A 495 23.97 -13.26 -11.31
C ILE A 495 23.36 -11.96 -10.79
N ALA A 496 24.03 -11.26 -9.87
CA ALA A 496 23.59 -9.99 -9.33
C ALA A 496 23.39 -8.95 -10.44
N HIS A 497 24.33 -8.86 -11.39
CA HIS A 497 24.20 -7.97 -12.55
C HIS A 497 23.05 -8.39 -13.49
N LYS A 498 22.85 -9.70 -13.71
CA LYS A 498 21.73 -10.20 -14.51
C LYS A 498 20.37 -9.86 -13.88
N GLU A 499 20.21 -10.12 -12.59
CA GLU A 499 18.94 -9.89 -11.88
C GLU A 499 18.66 -8.41 -11.63
N LEU A 500 19.64 -7.63 -11.14
CA LEU A 500 19.41 -6.25 -10.69
C LEU A 500 19.47 -5.20 -11.81
N ILE A 501 20.16 -5.47 -12.92
CA ILE A 501 20.40 -4.49 -14.00
C ILE A 501 19.87 -4.99 -15.36
N GLN A 502 20.21 -6.20 -15.79
CA GLN A 502 19.85 -6.67 -17.14
C GLN A 502 18.35 -7.00 -17.28
N LYS A 503 17.78 -7.81 -16.40
CA LYS A 503 16.34 -8.17 -16.41
C LYS A 503 15.39 -6.96 -16.36
N PRO A 504 15.57 -5.94 -15.50
CA PRO A 504 14.69 -4.77 -15.46
C PRO A 504 14.94 -3.75 -16.57
N ARG A 505 15.98 -3.92 -17.41
CA ARG A 505 16.54 -2.83 -18.24
C ARG A 505 15.51 -2.10 -19.10
N TYR A 506 14.60 -2.82 -19.73
CA TYR A 506 13.52 -2.24 -20.54
C TYR A 506 12.61 -1.27 -19.75
N VAL A 507 12.31 -1.60 -18.49
CA VAL A 507 11.54 -0.72 -17.58
C VAL A 507 12.37 0.50 -17.20
N VAL A 508 13.64 0.30 -16.87
CA VAL A 508 14.58 1.37 -16.51
C VAL A 508 14.74 2.36 -17.66
N ASP A 509 14.93 1.91 -18.90
CA ASP A 509 15.04 2.81 -20.06
C ASP A 509 13.74 3.61 -20.30
N CYS A 510 12.56 2.99 -20.15
CA CYS A 510 11.26 3.70 -20.23
C CYS A 510 11.11 4.78 -19.14
N TRP A 511 11.62 4.53 -17.91
CA TRP A 511 11.66 5.54 -16.86
C TRP A 511 12.69 6.64 -17.15
N LYS A 512 13.85 6.26 -17.69
CA LYS A 512 14.99 7.13 -18.01
C LYS A 512 14.69 8.15 -19.11
N GLU A 513 13.72 7.89 -19.99
CA GLU A 513 13.18 8.92 -20.89
C GLU A 513 12.57 10.12 -20.15
N VAL A 514 12.05 9.91 -18.93
CA VAL A 514 11.39 10.93 -18.09
C VAL A 514 12.35 11.50 -17.03
N THR A 515 13.15 10.65 -16.39
CA THR A 515 13.92 10.98 -15.18
C THR A 515 15.36 11.44 -15.43
N ARG A 516 15.93 11.24 -16.62
CA ARG A 516 17.33 11.52 -16.93
C ARG A 516 17.73 12.97 -16.60
N GLY A 517 18.80 13.11 -15.82
CA GLY A 517 19.35 14.42 -15.43
C GLY A 517 18.50 15.21 -14.42
N LYS A 518 17.45 14.63 -13.85
CA LYS A 518 16.60 15.31 -12.84
C LYS A 518 17.14 15.20 -11.41
N ILE A 519 17.97 14.19 -11.12
CA ILE A 519 18.64 13.97 -9.83
C ILE A 519 20.12 13.64 -10.13
N SER A 520 21.06 14.20 -9.35
CA SER A 520 22.49 13.85 -9.42
C SER A 520 22.82 12.67 -8.51
N ILE A 521 23.91 11.96 -8.81
CA ILE A 521 24.32 10.75 -8.06
C ILE A 521 24.53 11.03 -6.57
N ASP A 522 25.16 12.14 -6.20
CA ASP A 522 25.41 12.51 -4.79
C ASP A 522 24.12 12.76 -4.03
N LYS A 523 23.14 13.40 -4.70
CA LYS A 523 21.81 13.62 -4.14
C LYS A 523 21.06 12.30 -4.01
N LEU A 524 21.12 11.43 -5.02
CA LEU A 524 20.49 10.10 -4.98
C LEU A 524 20.98 9.30 -3.77
N LEU A 525 22.31 9.21 -3.58
CA LEU A 525 22.92 8.52 -2.45
C LEU A 525 22.55 9.16 -1.10
N ALA A 526 22.62 10.48 -1.00
CA ALA A 526 22.24 11.21 0.21
C ALA A 526 20.75 11.01 0.56
N HIS A 527 19.83 11.05 -0.41
CA HIS A 527 18.41 10.78 -0.19
C HIS A 527 18.15 9.31 0.19
N TYR A 528 18.85 8.34 -0.41
CA TYR A 528 18.67 6.92 -0.09
C TYR A 528 18.97 6.61 1.38
N GLU A 529 20.05 7.15 1.93
CA GLU A 529 20.33 7.03 3.36
C GLU A 529 19.41 7.95 4.18
N ALA A 530 19.18 9.21 3.78
CA ALA A 530 18.38 10.17 4.54
C ALA A 530 16.92 9.72 4.74
N LEU A 531 16.29 9.07 3.76
CA LEU A 531 14.90 8.60 3.84
C LEU A 531 14.73 7.35 4.73
N LYS A 532 15.80 6.57 4.97
CA LYS A 532 15.69 5.22 5.54
C LYS A 532 15.23 5.20 7.01
N PRO A 533 14.06 4.61 7.33
CA PRO A 533 13.59 4.51 8.70
C PRO A 533 14.47 3.55 9.53
N THR A 534 14.75 3.94 10.78
CA THR A 534 15.23 3.03 11.84
C THR A 534 14.70 3.50 13.20
N PRO A 535 14.54 2.62 14.20
CA PRO A 535 14.05 2.99 15.54
C PRO A 535 14.74 4.21 16.15
N ARG A 536 16.07 4.27 16.05
CA ARG A 536 16.90 5.37 16.56
C ARG A 536 16.62 6.69 15.84
N ARG A 537 16.42 6.65 14.52
CA ARG A 537 16.18 7.85 13.71
C ARG A 537 14.77 8.39 13.91
N VAL A 538 13.77 7.52 13.92
CA VAL A 538 12.36 7.93 14.17
C VAL A 538 12.20 8.51 15.57
N GLN A 539 12.89 7.98 16.59
CA GLN A 539 12.92 8.59 17.93
C GLN A 539 13.61 9.96 17.99
N GLY A 540 14.52 10.23 17.05
CA GLY A 540 15.17 11.54 16.89
C GLY A 540 14.28 12.59 16.21
N LEU A 541 13.14 12.20 15.63
CA LEU A 541 12.14 13.11 15.07
C LEU A 541 11.15 13.61 16.14
N LEU A 542 11.03 12.95 17.29
CA LEU A 542 9.96 13.20 18.26
C LEU A 542 10.22 14.49 19.07
N GLU A 543 9.40 15.52 18.81
CA GLU A 543 9.34 16.77 19.56
C GLU A 543 8.13 16.70 20.52
N PHE A 544 8.37 16.44 21.80
CA PHE A 544 7.32 16.38 22.82
C PHE A 544 6.94 17.79 23.30
N GLU A 545 5.65 18.01 23.58
CA GLU A 545 5.22 19.19 24.36
C GLU A 545 5.77 19.15 25.80
N GLU A 546 5.77 20.30 26.49
CA GLU A 546 6.43 20.44 27.79
C GLU A 546 5.85 19.48 28.85
N VAL A 547 6.69 18.53 29.29
CA VAL A 547 6.29 17.38 30.11
C VAL A 547 6.20 17.78 31.58
N THR A 548 5.03 18.26 31.99
CA THR A 548 4.76 18.76 33.36
C THR A 548 4.19 17.72 34.33
N THR A 549 3.93 16.47 33.90
CA THR A 549 3.31 15.43 34.75
C THR A 549 3.96 14.06 34.59
N SER A 550 3.94 13.25 35.67
CA SER A 550 4.49 11.88 35.67
C SER A 550 3.87 11.02 34.57
N LYS A 551 2.54 11.05 34.40
CA LYS A 551 1.84 10.26 33.38
C LYS A 551 2.28 10.58 31.96
N ARG A 552 2.54 11.86 31.65
CA ARG A 552 3.08 12.26 30.33
C ARG A 552 4.48 11.69 30.10
N CYS A 553 5.34 11.73 31.12
CA CYS A 553 6.67 11.09 31.09
C CYS A 553 6.58 9.56 30.95
N GLU A 554 5.63 8.90 31.63
CA GLU A 554 5.38 7.46 31.51
C GLU A 554 4.96 7.10 30.07
N VAL A 555 4.01 7.84 29.48
CA VAL A 555 3.55 7.62 28.09
C VAL A 555 4.63 7.95 27.06
N GLU A 556 5.46 8.98 27.27
CA GLU A 556 6.67 9.21 26.45
C GLU A 556 7.60 8.00 26.49
N ASN A 557 7.89 7.48 27.69
CA ASN A 557 8.72 6.29 27.86
C ASN A 557 8.08 5.05 27.20
N HIS A 558 6.74 4.96 27.18
CA HIS A 558 6.02 3.90 26.46
C HIS A 558 6.19 4.05 24.94
N LEU A 559 6.06 5.25 24.37
CA LEU A 559 6.31 5.51 22.94
C LEU A 559 7.77 5.24 22.55
N ARG A 560 8.75 5.75 23.32
CA ARG A 560 10.18 5.50 23.07
C ARG A 560 10.56 4.04 23.20
N ARG A 561 9.91 3.30 24.12
CA ARG A 561 10.06 1.84 24.21
C ARG A 561 9.44 1.14 23.01
N TYR A 562 8.19 1.48 22.66
CA TYR A 562 7.44 0.88 21.56
C TYR A 562 8.23 0.94 20.26
N LEU A 563 8.76 2.12 19.91
CA LEU A 563 9.57 2.31 18.71
C LEU A 563 10.86 1.47 18.67
N ARG A 564 11.40 1.00 19.82
CA ARG A 564 12.52 0.03 19.86
C ARG A 564 12.09 -1.42 19.68
N GLU A 565 10.81 -1.73 19.87
CA GLU A 565 10.24 -3.07 19.71
C GLU A 565 9.61 -3.29 18.31
N LEU A 566 9.60 -2.28 17.44
CA LEU A 566 9.07 -2.40 16.07
C LEU A 566 10.07 -3.03 15.09
N ASP A 567 9.54 -3.83 14.17
CA ASP A 567 10.20 -4.20 12.91
C ASP A 567 10.06 -3.11 11.84
N ASP A 568 10.73 -3.27 10.70
CA ASP A 568 10.77 -2.29 9.61
C ASP A 568 9.38 -2.01 8.99
N ASP A 569 8.46 -2.98 9.00
CA ASP A 569 7.09 -2.86 8.46
C ASP A 569 6.20 -2.03 9.40
N HIS A 570 6.19 -2.37 10.69
CA HIS A 570 5.46 -1.59 11.68
C HIS A 570 6.05 -0.18 11.88
N LEU A 571 7.36 -0.02 11.72
CA LEU A 571 8.02 1.29 11.76
C LEU A 571 7.65 2.16 10.55
N GLY A 572 7.59 1.57 9.35
CA GLY A 572 7.05 2.23 8.15
C GLY A 572 5.58 2.62 8.33
N LYS A 573 4.75 1.74 8.90
CA LYS A 573 3.35 2.06 9.26
C LYS A 573 3.25 3.17 10.29
N PHE A 574 4.10 3.21 11.31
CA PHE A 574 4.15 4.29 12.29
C PHE A 574 4.45 5.65 11.64
N LEU A 575 5.46 5.71 10.75
CA LEU A 575 5.76 6.94 10.01
C LEU A 575 4.61 7.33 9.09
N ARG A 576 3.99 6.37 8.41
CA ARG A 576 2.87 6.64 7.50
C ARG A 576 1.64 7.14 8.25
N PHE A 577 1.35 6.58 9.43
CA PHE A 577 0.29 7.04 10.34
C PHE A 577 0.53 8.46 10.88
N THR A 578 1.79 8.85 11.12
CA THR A 578 2.13 10.16 11.71
C THR A 578 2.45 11.25 10.68
N THR A 579 2.80 10.89 9.43
CA THR A 579 3.30 11.83 8.40
C THR A 579 2.69 11.63 7.01
N GLY A 580 1.95 10.56 6.77
CA GLY A 580 1.50 10.12 5.44
C GLY A 580 2.54 9.32 4.65
N SER A 581 3.80 9.25 5.09
CA SER A 581 4.90 8.59 4.38
C SER A 581 5.50 7.44 5.18
N ASP A 582 5.80 6.31 4.54
CA ASP A 582 6.57 5.20 5.15
C ASP A 582 8.06 5.55 5.40
N LEU A 583 8.52 6.66 4.82
CA LEU A 583 9.92 7.13 4.82
C LEU A 583 10.10 8.41 5.64
N ILE A 584 11.32 8.66 6.11
CA ILE A 584 11.69 9.88 6.86
C ILE A 584 11.80 11.08 5.90
N ILE A 585 10.68 11.74 5.66
CA ILE A 585 10.57 12.96 4.82
C ILE A 585 10.38 14.25 5.61
N CYS A 586 10.02 14.16 6.90
CA CYS A 586 9.78 15.31 7.77
C CYS A 586 10.98 15.53 8.72
N SER A 587 11.24 16.79 9.09
CA SER A 587 12.28 17.13 10.06
C SER A 587 11.92 16.78 11.51
N LYS A 588 10.61 16.71 11.83
CA LYS A 588 10.10 16.32 13.15
C LYS A 588 8.67 15.79 13.10
N ILE A 589 8.31 15.07 14.14
CA ILE A 589 6.95 14.63 14.50
C ILE A 589 6.66 15.21 15.88
N LYS A 590 5.65 16.05 16.00
CA LYS A 590 5.21 16.60 17.29
C LYS A 590 4.47 15.54 18.08
N VAL A 591 4.68 15.45 19.39
CA VAL A 591 3.92 14.58 20.30
C VAL A 591 3.17 15.45 21.30
N ILE A 592 1.84 15.40 21.24
CA ILE A 592 0.93 16.14 22.13
C ILE A 592 0.14 15.17 23.01
N PHE A 593 -0.24 15.61 24.22
CA PHE A 593 -0.93 14.75 25.19
C PHE A 593 -2.33 15.24 25.51
N THR A 594 -3.34 14.38 25.34
CA THR A 594 -4.75 14.74 25.58
C THR A 594 -5.41 13.93 26.70
N LYS A 595 -6.28 14.60 27.45
CA LYS A 595 -7.06 14.03 28.56
C LYS A 595 -8.34 13.37 28.03
N MET A 596 -8.15 12.43 27.11
CA MET A 596 -9.21 11.60 26.54
C MET A 596 -9.92 10.75 27.60
N SER A 597 -11.19 10.44 27.36
CA SER A 597 -11.92 9.44 28.13
C SER A 597 -11.39 8.02 27.84
N TYR A 598 -11.56 7.10 28.79
CA TYR A 598 -11.17 5.69 28.61
C TYR A 598 -11.87 4.97 27.44
N LEU A 599 -12.97 5.51 26.93
CA LEU A 599 -13.69 5.01 25.75
C LEU A 599 -13.15 5.55 24.41
N SER A 600 -12.36 6.63 24.44
CA SER A 600 -11.78 7.30 23.26
C SER A 600 -10.25 7.26 23.23
N GLY A 601 -9.61 6.58 24.18
CA GLY A 601 -8.16 6.55 24.38
C GLY A 601 -7.37 5.77 23.33
N ARG A 602 -7.23 6.30 22.11
CA ARG A 602 -6.34 5.79 21.06
C ARG A 602 -5.35 6.86 20.59
N PRO A 603 -4.19 6.46 20.02
CA PRO A 603 -3.34 7.38 19.27
C PRO A 603 -4.09 7.98 18.08
N ILE A 604 -3.88 9.26 17.79
CA ILE A 604 -4.40 9.94 16.60
C ILE A 604 -3.22 10.55 15.81
N GLY A 605 -3.25 10.42 14.49
CA GLY A 605 -2.16 10.80 13.59
C GLY A 605 -2.58 11.90 12.62
N HIS A 606 -2.12 13.14 12.85
CA HIS A 606 -2.45 14.32 12.05
C HIS A 606 -1.38 14.52 10.96
N THR A 607 -1.46 13.73 9.90
CA THR A 607 -0.36 13.56 8.91
C THR A 607 0.08 14.83 8.19
N CYS A 608 -0.82 15.80 7.98
CA CYS A 608 -0.46 17.08 7.34
C CYS A 608 0.40 17.97 8.26
N GLY A 609 0.14 17.96 9.58
CA GLY A 609 0.92 18.71 10.57
C GLY A 609 2.12 17.95 11.14
N CYS A 610 2.29 16.67 10.77
CA CYS A 610 3.20 15.71 11.41
C CYS A 610 3.02 15.67 12.94
N VAL A 611 1.78 15.54 13.43
CA VAL A 611 1.48 15.45 14.87
C VAL A 611 0.96 14.06 15.25
N LEU A 612 1.52 13.50 16.31
CA LEU A 612 1.02 12.32 17.02
C LEU A 612 0.37 12.78 18.32
N GLU A 613 -0.92 12.52 18.48
CA GLU A 613 -1.67 12.79 19.70
C GLU A 613 -1.81 11.51 20.53
N LEU A 614 -1.50 11.59 21.83
CA LEU A 614 -1.52 10.46 22.75
C LEU A 614 -2.38 10.74 24.00
N PRO A 615 -3.29 9.81 24.36
CA PRO A 615 -3.96 9.82 25.67
C PRO A 615 -2.97 9.78 26.85
N GLU A 616 -3.24 10.57 27.90
CA GLU A 616 -2.55 10.47 29.20
C GLU A 616 -2.97 9.24 30.04
N SER A 617 -3.92 8.44 29.53
CA SER A 617 -4.68 7.43 30.29
C SER A 617 -4.21 5.99 30.11
N TYR A 618 -2.95 5.75 29.72
CA TYR A 618 -2.41 4.40 29.63
C TYR A 618 -1.91 3.92 31.01
N ASP A 619 -2.47 2.81 31.50
CA ASP A 619 -2.12 2.18 32.76
C ASP A 619 -0.77 1.43 32.70
N ASN A 620 -0.37 0.97 31.51
CA ASN A 620 0.87 0.20 31.31
C ASN A 620 1.28 0.05 29.83
N PHE A 621 2.53 -0.34 29.61
CA PHE A 621 3.11 -0.53 28.29
C PHE A 621 2.45 -1.62 27.42
N PRO A 622 2.08 -2.81 27.94
CA PRO A 622 1.31 -3.78 27.18
C PRO A 622 -0.02 -3.24 26.63
N GLN A 623 -0.75 -2.42 27.39
CA GLN A 623 -1.99 -1.77 26.96
C GLN A 623 -1.70 -0.73 25.86
N PHE A 624 -0.73 0.17 26.07
CA PHE A 624 -0.26 1.13 25.06
C PHE A 624 0.07 0.43 23.73
N ARG A 625 0.93 -0.59 23.78
CA ARG A 625 1.34 -1.39 22.61
C ARG A 625 0.16 -2.08 21.95
N SER A 626 -0.83 -2.53 22.71
CA SER A 626 -2.03 -3.20 22.18
C SER A 626 -2.95 -2.24 21.42
N GLU A 627 -3.23 -1.03 21.91
CA GLU A 627 -4.03 -0.05 21.15
C GLU A 627 -3.25 0.53 19.96
N PHE A 628 -1.95 0.79 20.11
CA PHE A 628 -1.13 1.31 18.99
C PHE A 628 -1.08 0.31 17.82
N ASN A 629 -0.86 -0.98 18.10
CA ASN A 629 -0.92 -2.02 17.06
C ASN A 629 -2.29 -2.09 16.39
N LYS A 630 -3.41 -2.04 17.13
CA LYS A 630 -4.77 -2.04 16.54
C LYS A 630 -4.99 -0.87 15.58
N VAL A 631 -4.37 0.29 15.85
CA VAL A 631 -4.41 1.44 14.94
C VAL A 631 -3.57 1.16 13.69
N LEU A 632 -2.31 0.74 13.81
CA LEU A 632 -1.45 0.46 12.65
C LEU A 632 -1.96 -0.70 11.78
N GLU A 633 -2.54 -1.73 12.39
CA GLU A 633 -3.14 -2.90 11.72
C GLU A 633 -4.42 -2.56 10.91
N SER A 634 -5.07 -1.42 11.17
CA SER A 634 -6.26 -1.03 10.42
C SER A 634 -5.97 -0.72 8.94
N ASN A 635 -4.74 -0.26 8.64
CA ASN A 635 -4.25 0.15 7.31
C ASN A 635 -5.12 1.18 6.57
N ILE A 636 -6.11 1.78 7.24
CA ILE A 636 -6.98 2.86 6.75
C ILE A 636 -7.06 3.86 7.88
N TRP A 637 -6.35 4.97 7.74
CA TRP A 637 -6.38 6.08 8.69
C TRP A 637 -7.01 7.27 7.98
N VAL A 638 -8.16 7.73 8.48
CA VAL A 638 -8.81 8.93 7.95
C VAL A 638 -7.93 10.12 8.35
N MET A 639 -7.41 10.84 7.36
CA MET A 639 -6.58 12.02 7.62
C MET A 639 -7.50 13.20 7.92
N ASP A 640 -7.56 13.62 9.19
CA ASP A 640 -8.32 14.79 9.59
C ASP A 640 -7.61 16.11 9.19
N ILE A 641 -8.38 17.18 9.16
CA ILE A 641 -7.89 18.56 8.97
C ILE A 641 -7.62 19.15 10.35
N VAL A 642 -6.45 19.79 10.50
CA VAL A 642 -6.07 20.63 11.65
C VAL A 642 -5.99 22.09 11.20
#